data_AF-A0AAF5DHG9-F1
#
_entry.id   AF-A0AAF5DHG9-F1
#
_cell.length_a   1.000
_cell.length_b   1.000
_cell.length_c   1.000
_cell.angle_alpha   90.00
_cell.angle_beta   90.00
_cell.angle_gamma   90.00
#
_symmetry.space_group_name_H-M   'P 1'
#
loop_
_entity.id
_entity.type
_entity.pdbx_description
1 polymer ?
#
loop_
_entity_poly.entity_id
_entity_poly.type
_entity_poly.pdbx_seq_one_letter_code
_entity_poly.pdbx_strand_id
1 'polypeptide(L)'
;KKVLINVYLIFSLSMDQEFKEAHYVAAKERFELICQFNLTDTSLQKKENLPLCRKIGNTNFPIFADQISVETSKNMILRDEDIIVSSYPKCGSTWVRQIILQLVDNDYWERGVPQYLISPTIECFGSSVLDLYPSPRIMKTHLNFNNCPKSKTSKYIYVVRNPKDVIASYYNHMKNLKCYDFENGQFNDFFNFFISSEMEWGTYFENVKSWLSFIDKPNVLFLVYEDLCKDLPTNIKKIISFIGGDVGRKYENCNDIEKIIHRSSIEFMKKNNNRFTEDDNQKVPTFIRKERILTMVDFSSNPEGLVKEGNNPLYRKIETKLFPSLCSKESVESSKKMVTRHDDIFVASYPKSGNTWCRHIILQLINEDYFNGLVDQFYESPIIECFGGDVIELLPSPRVLKTHFDYDDIPKGDGVKYVFTIRNPKDVIVSYYHHHKNFDHYQFSEGDFNLFFDLFINGKTEYGCYFKYLKGWLPYINNSNILFIKYEDMSNNLEDYIKKIGNFIGGKAIDTLNDDKKLKQIIENSKIHNMQKGVPQIVIETTMNPKFFRKGCSRDWKNYFTKEQSDILKIGGLKNYHGIIKIGKVNQFLEKLMALFFTAERINSIRSAITIKLHQYLVSPVIEFMGSDKVNLLPSPKIYKTHLDLTYCSMSNVAKYIIVVRVTKNVLVIYYYYMKLDPSYKFEDDDINVFFKIFVTRKIEFDDIRYKIYKFTFFVGEKVIYRVNNDDNFNKIFYESTIASMKKYVERFIGRRSK
;
A
#
# COMPACT_ATOMS: atom_id res chain seq x y z
N LYS A 1 -45.86 -32.90 -44.40
CA LYS A 1 -44.52 -32.35 -44.72
C LYS A 1 -44.57 -30.89 -45.17
N LYS A 2 -45.23 -30.51 -46.29
CA LYS A 2 -45.40 -29.10 -46.71
C LYS A 2 -46.06 -28.19 -45.65
N VAL A 3 -47.10 -28.68 -44.96
CA VAL A 3 -47.77 -27.91 -43.88
C VAL A 3 -46.83 -27.64 -42.70
N LEU A 4 -46.04 -28.63 -42.26
CA LEU A 4 -45.02 -28.46 -41.21
C LEU A 4 -43.93 -27.45 -41.60
N ILE A 5 -43.49 -27.47 -42.87
CA ILE A 5 -42.53 -26.49 -43.41
C ILE A 5 -43.14 -25.08 -43.42
N ASN A 6 -44.40 -24.93 -43.81
CA ASN A 6 -45.08 -23.63 -43.82
C ASN A 6 -45.34 -23.09 -42.42
N VAL A 7 -45.71 -23.94 -41.45
CA VAL A 7 -45.85 -23.53 -40.05
C VAL A 7 -44.50 -23.09 -39.50
N TYR A 8 -43.43 -23.85 -39.76
CA TYR A 8 -42.07 -23.46 -39.37
C TYR A 8 -41.66 -22.12 -40.02
N LEU A 9 -41.88 -21.92 -41.32
CA LEU A 9 -41.56 -20.66 -42.04
C LEU A 9 -42.36 -19.47 -41.51
N ILE A 10 -43.65 -19.62 -41.26
CA ILE A 10 -44.51 -18.54 -40.73
C ILE A 10 -44.05 -18.16 -39.32
N PHE A 11 -43.76 -19.14 -38.45
CA PHE A 11 -43.21 -18.88 -37.12
C PHE A 11 -41.79 -18.28 -37.17
N SER A 12 -40.96 -18.69 -38.14
CA SER A 12 -39.61 -18.15 -38.33
C SER A 12 -39.60 -16.68 -38.77
N LEU A 13 -40.65 -16.23 -39.46
CA LEU A 13 -40.78 -14.86 -39.97
C LEU A 13 -41.32 -13.88 -38.91
N SER A 14 -42.01 -14.38 -37.87
CA SER A 14 -42.59 -13.54 -36.80
C SER A 14 -41.69 -13.34 -35.58
N MET A 15 -40.57 -14.07 -35.47
CA MET A 15 -39.63 -13.88 -34.37
C MET A 15 -38.56 -12.84 -34.72
N ASP A 16 -38.23 -11.97 -33.76
CA ASP A 16 -37.11 -11.02 -33.86
C ASP A 16 -35.89 -11.71 -34.49
N GLN A 17 -35.32 -11.06 -35.51
CA GLN A 17 -34.43 -11.64 -36.52
C GLN A 17 -33.17 -12.37 -36.01
N GLU A 18 -32.83 -12.33 -34.73
CA GLU A 18 -31.44 -12.58 -34.32
C GLU A 18 -31.04 -14.06 -34.10
N PHE A 19 -31.93 -15.02 -33.77
CA PHE A 19 -31.48 -16.38 -33.37
C PHE A 19 -32.30 -17.53 -33.99
N LYS A 20 -32.10 -17.81 -35.29
CA LYS A 20 -32.90 -18.80 -36.05
C LYS A 20 -32.57 -20.28 -35.77
N GLU A 21 -31.47 -20.58 -35.11
CA GLU A 21 -31.06 -21.97 -34.88
C GLU A 21 -31.98 -22.64 -33.84
N ALA A 22 -32.42 -23.87 -34.12
CA ALA A 22 -33.46 -24.54 -33.35
C ALA A 22 -33.15 -24.65 -31.85
N HIS A 23 -31.88 -24.80 -31.48
CA HIS A 23 -31.45 -24.87 -30.08
C HIS A 23 -31.45 -23.50 -29.38
N TYR A 24 -31.20 -22.39 -30.09
CA TYR A 24 -31.35 -21.05 -29.53
C TYR A 24 -32.82 -20.70 -29.30
N VAL A 25 -33.69 -21.06 -30.25
CA VAL A 25 -35.14 -20.91 -30.10
C VAL A 25 -35.63 -21.70 -28.88
N ALA A 26 -35.30 -23.00 -28.81
CA ALA A 26 -35.71 -23.84 -27.68
C ALA A 26 -35.20 -23.34 -26.33
N ALA A 27 -33.97 -22.81 -26.29
CA ALA A 27 -33.41 -22.20 -25.08
C ALA A 27 -34.17 -20.91 -24.69
N LYS A 28 -34.43 -20.02 -25.63
CA LYS A 28 -35.19 -18.78 -25.38
C LYS A 28 -36.61 -19.09 -24.89
N GLU A 29 -37.33 -19.97 -25.58
CA GLU A 29 -38.67 -20.41 -25.19
C GLU A 29 -38.69 -21.03 -23.79
N ARG A 30 -37.67 -21.86 -23.46
CA ARG A 30 -37.54 -22.44 -22.13
C ARG A 30 -37.37 -21.37 -21.05
N PHE A 31 -36.54 -20.37 -21.30
CA PHE A 31 -36.32 -19.26 -20.38
C PHE A 31 -37.61 -18.43 -20.17
N GLU A 32 -38.30 -18.08 -21.26
CA GLU A 32 -39.57 -17.35 -21.21
C GLU A 32 -40.66 -18.12 -20.46
N LEU A 33 -40.77 -19.43 -20.70
CA LEU A 33 -41.71 -20.30 -20.01
C LEU A 33 -41.46 -20.34 -18.49
N ILE A 34 -40.20 -20.38 -18.07
CA ILE A 34 -39.85 -20.35 -16.63
C ILE A 34 -40.18 -18.97 -16.04
N CYS A 35 -39.91 -17.87 -16.76
CA CYS A 35 -40.30 -16.53 -16.33
C CYS A 35 -41.82 -16.42 -16.11
N GLN A 36 -42.63 -16.94 -17.04
CA GLN A 36 -44.09 -16.97 -16.91
C GLN A 36 -44.54 -17.85 -15.73
N PHE A 37 -43.93 -19.02 -15.58
CA PHE A 37 -44.21 -19.92 -14.47
C PHE A 37 -43.94 -19.25 -13.11
N ASN A 38 -42.81 -18.55 -12.98
CA ASN A 38 -42.42 -17.83 -11.77
C ASN A 38 -43.46 -16.78 -11.33
N LEU A 39 -44.19 -16.14 -12.25
CA LEU A 39 -45.24 -15.17 -11.92
C LEU A 39 -46.47 -15.81 -11.24
N THR A 40 -46.66 -17.12 -11.44
CA THR A 40 -47.83 -17.88 -10.95
C THR A 40 -47.49 -18.86 -9.83
N ASP A 41 -46.20 -19.06 -9.55
CA ASP A 41 -45.73 -20.05 -8.60
C ASP A 41 -45.85 -19.57 -7.15
N THR A 42 -46.90 -20.02 -6.46
CA THR A 42 -47.16 -19.68 -5.06
C THR A 42 -46.18 -20.31 -4.07
N SER A 43 -45.39 -21.30 -4.50
CA SER A 43 -44.33 -21.90 -3.67
C SER A 43 -43.06 -21.05 -3.60
N LEU A 44 -42.90 -20.11 -4.55
CA LEU A 44 -41.76 -19.21 -4.62
C LEU A 44 -41.92 -18.07 -3.61
N GLN A 45 -41.54 -18.34 -2.36
CA GLN A 45 -41.67 -17.39 -1.25
C GLN A 45 -40.35 -16.70 -0.93
N LYS A 46 -40.38 -15.36 -0.90
CA LYS A 46 -39.26 -14.54 -0.44
C LYS A 46 -39.15 -14.60 1.09
N LYS A 47 -37.96 -14.92 1.60
CA LYS A 47 -37.64 -14.77 3.02
C LYS A 47 -37.15 -13.34 3.29
N GLU A 48 -37.49 -12.79 4.45
CA GLU A 48 -37.05 -11.45 4.85
C GLU A 48 -35.52 -11.34 4.82
N ASN A 49 -34.99 -10.24 4.29
CA ASN A 49 -33.56 -9.95 4.16
C ASN A 49 -32.73 -11.00 3.40
N LEU A 50 -33.34 -11.91 2.64
CA LEU A 50 -32.64 -12.92 1.86
C LEU A 50 -33.01 -12.87 0.37
N PRO A 51 -32.08 -13.23 -0.53
CA PRO A 51 -32.34 -13.36 -1.96
C PRO A 51 -33.42 -14.40 -2.26
N LEU A 52 -34.29 -14.09 -3.23
CA LEU A 52 -35.29 -15.03 -3.72
C LEU A 52 -34.63 -16.22 -4.43
N CYS A 53 -34.91 -17.43 -3.94
CA CYS A 53 -34.40 -18.67 -4.49
C CYS A 53 -35.54 -19.69 -4.59
N ARG A 54 -35.40 -20.68 -5.48
CA ARG A 54 -36.33 -21.81 -5.61
C ARG A 54 -35.76 -23.04 -4.92
N LYS A 55 -36.54 -23.68 -4.05
CA LYS A 55 -36.14 -24.95 -3.42
C LYS A 55 -36.54 -26.14 -4.29
N ILE A 56 -35.58 -27.00 -4.65
CA ILE A 56 -35.81 -28.24 -5.39
C ILE A 56 -35.21 -29.39 -4.58
N GLY A 57 -36.07 -30.22 -4.00
CA GLY A 57 -35.67 -31.19 -2.98
C GLY A 57 -35.08 -30.49 -1.75
N ASN A 58 -33.84 -30.83 -1.40
CA ASN A 58 -33.12 -30.26 -0.25
C ASN A 58 -32.15 -29.13 -0.63
N THR A 59 -32.13 -28.68 -1.88
CA THR A 59 -31.17 -27.68 -2.36
C THR A 59 -31.89 -26.49 -2.96
N ASN A 60 -31.41 -25.28 -2.64
CA ASN A 60 -31.90 -24.05 -3.24
C ASN A 60 -31.18 -23.80 -4.58
N PHE A 61 -31.90 -23.25 -5.54
CA PHE A 61 -31.46 -22.94 -6.90
C PHE A 61 -31.99 -21.55 -7.30
N PRO A 62 -31.43 -20.93 -8.36
CA PRO A 62 -32.00 -19.73 -8.94
C PRO A 62 -33.42 -19.97 -9.44
N ILE A 63 -34.23 -18.91 -9.48
CA ILE A 63 -35.62 -18.98 -9.94
C ILE A 63 -35.73 -19.42 -11.42
N PHE A 64 -34.63 -19.41 -12.17
CA PHE A 64 -34.54 -19.89 -13.55
C PHE A 64 -34.24 -21.39 -13.68
N ALA A 65 -34.03 -22.10 -12.57
CA ALA A 65 -33.99 -23.56 -12.57
C ALA A 65 -35.37 -24.07 -12.13
N ASP A 66 -35.91 -25.09 -12.80
CA ASP A 66 -37.12 -25.79 -12.37
C ASP A 66 -36.80 -27.26 -12.07
N GLN A 67 -37.73 -27.95 -11.42
CA GLN A 67 -37.52 -29.35 -11.00
C GLN A 67 -37.14 -30.25 -12.20
N ILE A 68 -37.81 -30.07 -13.34
CA ILE A 68 -37.58 -30.87 -14.54
C ILE A 68 -36.17 -30.63 -15.12
N SER A 69 -35.72 -29.37 -15.23
CA SER A 69 -34.37 -29.09 -15.75
C SER A 69 -33.29 -29.62 -14.83
N VAL A 70 -33.45 -29.45 -13.52
CA VAL A 70 -32.49 -29.96 -12.53
C VAL A 70 -32.42 -31.48 -12.59
N GLU A 71 -33.53 -32.20 -12.55
CA GLU A 71 -33.55 -33.67 -12.55
C GLU A 71 -33.01 -34.27 -13.85
N THR A 72 -33.38 -33.70 -14.99
CA THR A 72 -32.91 -34.20 -16.29
C THR A 72 -31.45 -33.85 -16.56
N SER A 73 -30.95 -32.71 -16.07
CA SER A 73 -29.55 -32.34 -16.23
C SER A 73 -28.58 -33.25 -15.49
N LYS A 74 -28.97 -33.75 -14.30
CA LYS A 74 -28.19 -34.70 -13.49
C LYS A 74 -27.94 -36.03 -14.23
N ASN A 75 -28.92 -36.45 -15.03
CA ASN A 75 -28.93 -37.74 -15.72
C ASN A 75 -28.72 -37.63 -17.24
N MET A 76 -28.32 -36.46 -17.74
CA MET A 76 -28.12 -36.30 -19.19
C MET A 76 -27.00 -37.21 -19.70
N ILE A 77 -27.14 -37.67 -20.93
CA ILE A 77 -26.09 -38.41 -21.63
C ILE A 77 -25.13 -37.39 -22.26
N LEU A 78 -23.89 -37.39 -21.80
CA LEU A 78 -22.83 -36.57 -22.38
C LEU A 78 -22.21 -37.25 -23.60
N ARG A 79 -21.78 -36.44 -24.57
CA ARG A 79 -21.06 -36.84 -25.78
C ARG A 79 -19.55 -36.77 -25.52
N ASP A 80 -18.77 -37.52 -26.29
CA ASP A 80 -17.31 -37.58 -26.10
C ASP A 80 -16.62 -36.21 -26.23
N GLU A 81 -17.15 -35.35 -27.09
CA GLU A 81 -16.62 -34.01 -27.35
C GLU A 81 -17.20 -32.91 -26.43
N ASP A 82 -18.10 -33.26 -25.49
CA ASP A 82 -18.67 -32.27 -24.58
C ASP A 82 -17.62 -31.72 -23.62
N ILE A 83 -17.69 -30.41 -23.38
CA ILE A 83 -16.86 -29.70 -22.40
C ILE A 83 -17.77 -29.04 -21.37
N ILE A 84 -17.65 -29.46 -20.11
CA ILE A 84 -18.40 -28.92 -18.98
C ILE A 84 -17.50 -27.96 -18.20
N VAL A 85 -17.86 -26.67 -18.18
CA VAL A 85 -17.27 -25.68 -17.28
C VAL A 85 -18.06 -25.69 -15.98
N SER A 86 -17.45 -26.20 -14.92
CA SER A 86 -18.05 -26.24 -13.59
C SER A 86 -17.36 -25.27 -12.64
N SER A 87 -18.13 -24.68 -11.73
CA SER A 87 -17.61 -23.89 -10.62
C SER A 87 -18.69 -23.69 -9.58
N TYR A 88 -18.36 -23.40 -8.32
CA TYR A 88 -19.36 -22.71 -7.48
C TYR A 88 -19.68 -21.34 -8.13
N PRO A 89 -20.88 -20.76 -7.98
CA PRO A 89 -21.18 -19.47 -8.59
C PRO A 89 -20.13 -18.41 -8.21
N LYS A 90 -19.90 -17.45 -9.12
CA LYS A 90 -18.95 -16.34 -8.96
C LYS A 90 -17.45 -16.70 -8.88
N CYS A 91 -17.09 -17.96 -9.14
CA CYS A 91 -15.69 -18.39 -9.26
C CYS A 91 -15.06 -18.14 -10.64
N GLY A 92 -15.79 -17.60 -11.62
CA GLY A 92 -15.25 -17.22 -12.93
C GLY A 92 -15.61 -18.12 -14.12
N SER A 93 -16.63 -18.98 -14.01
CA SER A 93 -17.07 -19.83 -15.12
C SER A 93 -17.46 -19.07 -16.39
N THR A 94 -18.06 -17.88 -16.31
CA THR A 94 -18.32 -17.02 -17.49
C THR A 94 -17.05 -16.63 -18.24
N TRP A 95 -15.96 -16.40 -17.50
CA TRP A 95 -14.66 -16.06 -18.08
C TRP A 95 -14.01 -17.27 -18.76
N VAL A 96 -14.06 -18.43 -18.11
CA VAL A 96 -13.54 -19.68 -18.71
C VAL A 96 -14.37 -20.10 -19.93
N ARG A 97 -15.70 -19.94 -19.91
CA ARG A 97 -16.56 -20.11 -21.09
C ARG A 97 -16.15 -19.19 -22.24
N GLN A 98 -15.84 -17.92 -21.93
CA GLN A 98 -15.38 -16.96 -22.94
C GLN A 98 -14.09 -17.42 -23.62
N ILE A 99 -13.16 -17.98 -22.86
CA ILE A 99 -11.92 -18.54 -23.41
C ILE A 99 -12.23 -19.76 -24.29
N ILE A 100 -13.02 -20.72 -23.79
CA ILE A 100 -13.29 -21.98 -24.49
C ILE A 100 -14.09 -21.77 -25.77
N LEU A 101 -15.11 -20.91 -25.75
CA LEU A 101 -15.91 -20.61 -26.94
C LEU A 101 -15.04 -20.06 -28.07
N GLN A 102 -14.08 -19.17 -27.76
CA GLN A 102 -13.10 -18.67 -28.74
C GLN A 102 -12.15 -19.74 -29.27
N LEU A 103 -11.83 -20.73 -28.44
CA LEU A 103 -10.92 -21.81 -28.83
C LEU A 103 -11.61 -22.80 -29.77
N VAL A 104 -12.87 -23.12 -29.49
CA VAL A 104 -13.63 -24.19 -30.16
C VAL A 104 -14.41 -23.66 -31.37
N ASP A 105 -14.87 -22.42 -31.33
CA ASP A 105 -15.71 -21.81 -32.37
C ASP A 105 -15.14 -20.44 -32.77
N ASN A 106 -14.60 -20.38 -33.99
CA ASN A 106 -13.89 -19.21 -34.51
C ASN A 106 -14.78 -17.96 -34.66
N ASP A 107 -16.07 -18.18 -34.93
CA ASP A 107 -17.02 -17.14 -35.31
C ASP A 107 -18.07 -16.88 -34.22
N TYR A 108 -17.95 -17.53 -33.04
CA TYR A 108 -18.96 -17.43 -32.00
C TYR A 108 -19.22 -15.98 -31.55
N TRP A 109 -18.19 -15.13 -31.54
CA TRP A 109 -18.31 -13.74 -31.11
C TRP A 109 -19.03 -12.92 -32.18
N GLU A 110 -18.65 -13.13 -33.42
CA GLU A 110 -19.15 -12.47 -34.63
C GLU A 110 -20.65 -12.75 -34.85
N ARG A 111 -21.17 -13.91 -34.41
CA ARG A 111 -22.62 -14.22 -34.46
C ARG A 111 -23.49 -13.32 -33.57
N GLY A 112 -22.94 -12.59 -32.61
CA GLY A 112 -23.76 -11.68 -31.80
C GLY A 112 -24.77 -12.37 -30.85
N VAL A 113 -24.70 -13.69 -30.63
CA VAL A 113 -25.58 -14.41 -29.70
C VAL A 113 -25.10 -14.32 -28.24
N PRO A 114 -25.95 -13.97 -27.26
CA PRO A 114 -25.58 -13.95 -25.84
C PRO A 114 -24.94 -15.27 -25.38
N GLN A 115 -23.92 -15.19 -24.53
CA GLN A 115 -23.12 -16.36 -24.16
C GLN A 115 -23.97 -17.48 -23.53
N TYR A 116 -25.00 -17.14 -22.73
CA TYR A 116 -25.88 -18.10 -22.08
C TYR A 116 -26.71 -18.95 -23.06
N LEU A 117 -26.95 -18.46 -24.29
CA LEU A 117 -27.60 -19.23 -25.36
C LEU A 117 -26.61 -20.06 -26.18
N ILE A 118 -25.33 -19.70 -26.25
CA ILE A 118 -24.32 -20.53 -26.95
C ILE A 118 -23.79 -21.63 -26.02
N SER A 119 -23.66 -21.33 -24.72
CA SER A 119 -23.07 -22.20 -23.72
C SER A 119 -23.99 -22.36 -22.49
N PRO A 120 -25.11 -23.07 -22.60
CA PRO A 120 -26.17 -23.07 -21.60
C PRO A 120 -25.77 -23.62 -20.21
N THR A 121 -26.43 -23.12 -19.17
CA THR A 121 -26.35 -23.68 -17.79
C THR A 121 -27.23 -24.91 -17.70
N ILE A 122 -26.65 -26.09 -17.49
CA ILE A 122 -27.39 -27.33 -17.73
C ILE A 122 -28.63 -27.49 -16.85
N GLU A 123 -28.54 -27.12 -15.58
CA GLU A 123 -29.63 -27.23 -14.61
C GLU A 123 -30.72 -26.17 -14.77
N CYS A 124 -30.52 -25.16 -15.63
CA CYS A 124 -31.54 -24.16 -15.97
C CYS A 124 -32.30 -24.51 -17.27
N PHE A 125 -31.69 -25.28 -18.17
CA PHE A 125 -32.30 -25.61 -19.47
C PHE A 125 -32.82 -27.04 -19.55
N GLY A 126 -32.17 -28.00 -18.89
CA GLY A 126 -32.53 -29.41 -18.92
C GLY A 126 -32.12 -30.13 -20.21
N SER A 127 -32.10 -31.47 -20.17
CA SER A 127 -31.57 -32.30 -21.28
C SER A 127 -32.30 -32.09 -22.61
N SER A 128 -33.62 -31.90 -22.59
CA SER A 128 -34.44 -31.76 -23.81
C SER A 128 -34.03 -30.58 -24.69
N VAL A 129 -33.56 -29.49 -24.08
CA VAL A 129 -33.02 -28.32 -24.79
C VAL A 129 -31.57 -28.56 -25.19
N LEU A 130 -30.76 -29.13 -24.28
CA LEU A 130 -29.31 -29.32 -24.48
C LEU A 130 -28.98 -30.37 -25.54
N ASP A 131 -29.87 -31.32 -25.80
CA ASP A 131 -29.69 -32.34 -26.83
C ASP A 131 -29.86 -31.79 -28.25
N LEU A 132 -30.47 -30.61 -28.41
CA LEU A 132 -30.58 -29.91 -29.69
C LEU A 132 -29.30 -29.20 -30.11
N TYR A 133 -28.35 -28.99 -29.20
CA TYR A 133 -27.09 -28.30 -29.50
C TYR A 133 -26.17 -29.20 -30.34
N PRO A 134 -25.47 -28.65 -31.36
CA PRO A 134 -24.46 -29.39 -32.12
C PRO A 134 -23.24 -29.71 -31.25
N SER A 135 -22.51 -30.78 -31.59
CA SER A 135 -21.20 -31.07 -30.99
C SER A 135 -20.10 -30.21 -31.63
N PRO A 136 -19.05 -29.86 -30.88
CA PRO A 136 -18.89 -30.03 -29.42
C PRO A 136 -19.80 -29.10 -28.61
N ARG A 137 -20.48 -29.62 -27.57
CA ARG A 137 -21.29 -28.79 -26.67
C ARG A 137 -20.42 -28.21 -25.56
N ILE A 138 -20.42 -26.89 -25.42
CA ILE A 138 -19.73 -26.19 -24.33
C ILE A 138 -20.77 -25.76 -23.32
N MET A 139 -20.86 -26.42 -22.16
CA MET A 139 -21.93 -26.17 -21.21
C MET A 139 -21.39 -25.71 -19.84
N LYS A 140 -22.23 -25.07 -19.05
CA LYS A 140 -21.91 -24.59 -17.69
C LYS A 140 -22.71 -25.39 -16.66
N THR A 141 -22.13 -25.61 -15.48
CA THR A 141 -22.91 -26.05 -14.31
C THR A 141 -22.35 -25.51 -12.99
N HIS A 142 -23.22 -25.31 -12.01
CA HIS A 142 -22.86 -25.02 -10.62
C HIS A 142 -23.14 -26.20 -9.69
N LEU A 143 -23.62 -27.33 -10.23
CA LEU A 143 -23.82 -28.56 -9.47
C LEU A 143 -22.51 -29.05 -8.82
N ASN A 144 -22.64 -29.57 -7.60
CA ASN A 144 -21.55 -30.33 -6.99
C ASN A 144 -21.22 -31.57 -7.84
N PHE A 145 -20.05 -32.16 -7.64
CA PHE A 145 -19.63 -33.29 -8.46
C PHE A 145 -20.68 -34.42 -8.40
N ASN A 146 -21.20 -34.79 -7.24
CA ASN A 146 -22.15 -35.91 -7.13
C ASN A 146 -23.43 -35.74 -7.97
N ASN A 147 -23.86 -34.51 -8.21
CA ASN A 147 -25.04 -34.20 -9.03
C ASN A 147 -24.69 -33.85 -10.48
N CYS A 148 -23.42 -33.65 -10.83
CA CYS A 148 -23.01 -33.34 -12.20
C CYS A 148 -23.02 -34.62 -13.08
N PRO A 149 -23.56 -34.58 -14.32
CA PRO A 149 -23.59 -35.74 -15.22
C PRO A 149 -22.20 -36.30 -15.47
N LYS A 150 -22.10 -37.64 -15.56
CA LYS A 150 -20.83 -38.38 -15.57
C LYS A 150 -20.50 -38.93 -16.94
N SER A 151 -19.25 -38.74 -17.33
CA SER A 151 -18.66 -39.33 -18.52
C SER A 151 -17.19 -39.63 -18.28
N LYS A 152 -16.71 -40.71 -18.91
CA LYS A 152 -15.29 -41.09 -18.91
C LYS A 152 -14.50 -40.39 -20.02
N THR A 153 -15.20 -39.84 -21.03
CA THR A 153 -14.62 -39.30 -22.26
C THR A 153 -14.78 -37.78 -22.36
N SER A 154 -15.92 -37.25 -21.92
CA SER A 154 -16.17 -35.80 -21.89
C SER A 154 -15.21 -35.09 -20.94
N LYS A 155 -14.96 -33.81 -21.20
CA LYS A 155 -13.96 -33.01 -20.47
C LYS A 155 -14.64 -32.08 -19.47
N TYR A 156 -14.04 -31.97 -18.29
CA TYR A 156 -14.52 -31.10 -17.22
C TYR A 156 -13.45 -30.07 -16.88
N ILE A 157 -13.83 -28.80 -16.80
CA ILE A 157 -12.95 -27.73 -16.33
C ILE A 157 -13.60 -27.14 -15.09
N TYR A 158 -13.01 -27.37 -13.92
CA TYR A 158 -13.48 -26.84 -12.65
C TYR A 158 -12.71 -25.58 -12.27
N VAL A 159 -13.42 -24.49 -11.95
CA VAL A 159 -12.80 -23.22 -11.53
C VAL A 159 -13.06 -22.99 -10.04
N VAL A 160 -11.99 -22.81 -9.28
CA VAL A 160 -12.02 -22.43 -7.86
C VAL A 160 -11.51 -21.00 -7.69
N ARG A 161 -12.01 -20.29 -6.68
CA ARG A 161 -11.66 -18.89 -6.37
C ARG A 161 -11.62 -18.71 -4.86
N ASN A 162 -10.85 -17.77 -4.32
CA ASN A 162 -10.87 -17.47 -2.89
C ASN A 162 -12.32 -17.29 -2.39
N PRO A 163 -12.80 -18.06 -1.39
CA PRO A 163 -14.20 -18.04 -0.98
C PRO A 163 -14.67 -16.66 -0.53
N LYS A 164 -13.78 -15.91 0.12
CA LYS A 164 -14.16 -14.61 0.58
C LYS A 164 -14.47 -13.70 -0.66
N ASP A 165 -13.81 -13.90 -1.81
CA ASP A 165 -13.99 -13.12 -3.06
C ASP A 165 -15.27 -13.48 -3.77
N VAL A 166 -15.57 -14.76 -3.71
CA VAL A 166 -16.84 -15.33 -4.12
C VAL A 166 -17.97 -14.61 -3.37
N ILE A 167 -17.91 -14.50 -2.04
CA ILE A 167 -18.95 -13.84 -1.22
C ILE A 167 -19.19 -12.39 -1.69
N ALA A 168 -18.14 -11.58 -1.78
CA ALA A 168 -18.26 -10.18 -2.20
C ALA A 168 -18.85 -10.06 -3.62
N SER A 169 -18.40 -10.90 -4.55
CA SER A 169 -18.92 -10.93 -5.92
C SER A 169 -20.36 -11.42 -5.99
N TYR A 170 -20.77 -12.36 -5.14
CA TYR A 170 -22.10 -12.94 -5.11
C TYR A 170 -23.12 -12.00 -4.48
N TYR A 171 -22.77 -11.36 -3.36
CA TYR A 171 -23.58 -10.31 -2.75
C TYR A 171 -24.02 -9.27 -3.79
N ASN A 172 -23.04 -8.74 -4.52
CA ASN A 172 -23.29 -7.73 -5.55
C ASN A 172 -24.06 -8.28 -6.76
N HIS A 173 -23.87 -9.56 -7.10
CA HIS A 173 -24.62 -10.19 -8.18
C HIS A 173 -26.11 -10.26 -7.83
N MET A 174 -26.44 -10.76 -6.65
CA MET A 174 -27.83 -10.86 -6.19
C MET A 174 -28.45 -9.50 -5.92
N LYS A 175 -27.68 -8.54 -5.40
CA LYS A 175 -28.18 -7.16 -5.19
C LYS A 175 -28.51 -6.43 -6.49
N ASN A 176 -27.73 -6.64 -7.54
CA ASN A 176 -27.86 -5.91 -8.80
C ASN A 176 -28.85 -6.55 -9.80
N LEU A 177 -29.23 -7.81 -9.59
CA LEU A 177 -30.17 -8.51 -10.44
C LEU A 177 -31.55 -8.51 -9.80
N LYS A 178 -32.52 -7.89 -10.50
CA LYS A 178 -33.89 -7.70 -9.98
C LYS A 178 -34.60 -9.01 -9.65
N CYS A 179 -34.28 -10.09 -10.36
CA CYS A 179 -34.89 -11.41 -10.14
C CYS A 179 -34.68 -11.97 -8.73
N TYR A 180 -33.64 -11.51 -8.01
CA TYR A 180 -33.38 -11.93 -6.63
C TYR A 180 -34.14 -11.13 -5.59
N ASP A 181 -34.79 -10.01 -5.96
CA ASP A 181 -35.50 -9.12 -5.06
C ASP A 181 -34.68 -8.77 -3.78
N PHE A 182 -33.40 -8.44 -3.99
CA PHE A 182 -32.40 -8.27 -2.91
C PHE A 182 -31.66 -6.92 -2.96
N GLU A 183 -32.21 -5.94 -3.67
CA GLU A 183 -31.61 -4.61 -3.89
C GLU A 183 -31.29 -3.84 -2.58
N ASN A 184 -32.10 -4.04 -1.52
CA ASN A 184 -31.92 -3.41 -0.21
C ASN A 184 -31.18 -4.30 0.80
N GLY A 185 -30.70 -5.47 0.37
CA GLY A 185 -30.05 -6.45 1.23
C GLY A 185 -28.75 -5.96 1.86
N GLN A 186 -28.53 -6.29 3.12
CA GLN A 186 -27.29 -5.97 3.85
C GLN A 186 -26.24 -7.06 3.65
N PHE A 187 -24.97 -6.67 3.65
CA PHE A 187 -23.86 -7.61 3.45
C PHE A 187 -23.77 -8.65 4.58
N ASN A 188 -24.05 -8.28 5.82
CA ASN A 188 -23.98 -9.21 6.97
C ASN A 188 -25.05 -10.31 6.89
N ASP A 189 -26.28 -9.97 6.49
CA ASP A 189 -27.34 -10.96 6.27
C ASP A 189 -26.95 -11.91 5.13
N PHE A 190 -26.39 -11.36 4.05
CA PHE A 190 -25.88 -12.15 2.95
C PHE A 190 -24.70 -13.05 3.34
N PHE A 191 -23.78 -12.58 4.20
CA PHE A 191 -22.65 -13.37 4.67
C PHE A 191 -23.14 -14.61 5.42
N ASN A 192 -24.09 -14.43 6.35
CA ASN A 192 -24.69 -15.54 7.09
C ASN A 192 -25.43 -16.50 6.15
N PHE A 193 -26.16 -15.96 5.16
CA PHE A 193 -26.82 -16.74 4.13
C PHE A 193 -25.85 -17.58 3.32
N PHE A 194 -24.73 -17.00 2.87
CA PHE A 194 -23.71 -17.68 2.06
C PHE A 194 -23.05 -18.85 2.78
N ILE A 195 -22.78 -18.71 4.09
CA ILE A 195 -22.16 -19.76 4.90
C ILE A 195 -23.18 -20.87 5.25
N SER A 196 -24.48 -20.58 5.16
CA SER A 196 -25.54 -21.55 5.44
C SER A 196 -25.77 -22.53 4.28
N SER A 197 -26.38 -23.67 4.58
CA SER A 197 -26.85 -24.64 3.59
C SER A 197 -28.03 -24.15 2.75
N GLU A 198 -28.62 -22.98 3.09
CA GLU A 198 -29.72 -22.38 2.33
C GLU A 198 -29.22 -21.60 1.10
N MET A 199 -27.92 -21.45 0.91
CA MET A 199 -27.37 -20.80 -0.29
C MET A 199 -27.69 -21.60 -1.55
N GLU A 200 -27.79 -20.92 -2.70
CA GLU A 200 -27.96 -21.60 -3.99
C GLU A 200 -26.85 -22.64 -4.23
N TRP A 201 -27.23 -23.82 -4.71
CA TRP A 201 -26.36 -24.99 -4.89
C TRP A 201 -25.70 -25.53 -3.60
N GLY A 202 -26.19 -25.12 -2.42
CA GLY A 202 -25.63 -25.51 -1.12
C GLY A 202 -24.37 -24.70 -0.78
N THR A 203 -23.54 -25.23 0.13
CA THR A 203 -22.37 -24.47 0.61
C THR A 203 -21.22 -24.48 -0.40
N TYR A 204 -20.48 -23.37 -0.47
CA TYR A 204 -19.26 -23.27 -1.28
C TYR A 204 -18.28 -24.41 -0.98
N PHE A 205 -18.06 -24.70 0.31
CA PHE A 205 -17.04 -25.67 0.74
C PHE A 205 -17.40 -27.10 0.37
N GLU A 206 -18.69 -27.48 0.47
CA GLU A 206 -19.14 -28.81 0.02
C GLU A 206 -19.03 -28.96 -1.49
N ASN A 207 -19.35 -27.91 -2.25
CA ASN A 207 -19.19 -27.91 -3.70
C ASN A 207 -17.72 -28.14 -4.09
N VAL A 208 -16.79 -27.32 -3.57
CA VAL A 208 -15.37 -27.45 -3.86
C VAL A 208 -14.81 -28.79 -3.41
N LYS A 209 -15.15 -29.25 -2.20
CA LYS A 209 -14.72 -30.56 -1.69
C LYS A 209 -15.16 -31.71 -2.59
N SER A 210 -16.39 -31.66 -3.11
CA SER A 210 -16.91 -32.69 -4.01
C SER A 210 -16.09 -32.80 -5.31
N TRP A 211 -15.62 -31.67 -5.84
CA TRP A 211 -14.82 -31.63 -7.05
C TRP A 211 -13.36 -31.99 -6.79
N LEU A 212 -12.76 -31.49 -5.70
CA LEU A 212 -11.35 -31.77 -5.35
C LEU A 212 -11.05 -33.27 -5.26
N SER A 213 -12.04 -34.10 -4.93
CA SER A 213 -11.91 -35.56 -4.90
C SER A 213 -11.65 -36.20 -6.28
N PHE A 214 -11.68 -35.40 -7.36
CA PHE A 214 -11.50 -35.82 -8.75
C PHE A 214 -10.42 -35.01 -9.48
N ILE A 215 -9.60 -34.25 -8.75
CA ILE A 215 -8.53 -33.42 -9.33
C ILE A 215 -7.51 -34.22 -10.15
N ASP A 216 -7.26 -35.47 -9.77
CA ASP A 216 -6.29 -36.35 -10.44
C ASP A 216 -6.86 -37.09 -11.66
N LYS A 217 -8.13 -36.85 -12.02
CA LYS A 217 -8.74 -37.51 -13.18
C LYS A 217 -8.24 -36.88 -14.49
N PRO A 218 -7.86 -37.69 -15.50
CA PRO A 218 -7.25 -37.17 -16.73
C PRO A 218 -8.19 -36.32 -17.59
N ASN A 219 -9.51 -36.48 -17.42
CA ASN A 219 -10.53 -35.69 -18.09
C ASN A 219 -11.06 -34.52 -17.23
N VAL A 220 -10.35 -34.14 -16.17
CA VAL A 220 -10.68 -33.00 -15.30
C VAL A 220 -9.49 -32.04 -15.24
N LEU A 221 -9.73 -30.75 -15.52
CA LEU A 221 -8.77 -29.67 -15.33
C LEU A 221 -9.24 -28.75 -14.21
N PHE A 222 -8.38 -28.55 -13.22
CA PHE A 222 -8.59 -27.53 -12.19
C PHE A 222 -7.91 -26.22 -12.57
N LEU A 223 -8.68 -25.13 -12.51
CA LEU A 223 -8.20 -23.77 -12.68
C LEU A 223 -8.45 -22.95 -11.41
N VAL A 224 -7.48 -22.11 -11.06
CA VAL A 224 -7.60 -21.14 -9.97
C VAL A 224 -7.86 -19.76 -10.58
N TYR A 225 -8.93 -19.09 -10.14
CA TYR A 225 -9.34 -17.77 -10.65
C TYR A 225 -8.22 -16.73 -10.51
N GLU A 226 -7.51 -16.77 -9.39
CA GLU A 226 -6.39 -15.88 -9.10
C GLU A 226 -5.21 -16.10 -10.07
N ASP A 227 -4.98 -17.35 -10.49
CA ASP A 227 -3.96 -17.66 -11.50
C ASP A 227 -4.36 -17.16 -12.89
N LEU A 228 -5.65 -17.28 -13.25
CA LEU A 228 -6.21 -16.69 -14.47
C LEU A 228 -6.03 -15.16 -14.49
N CYS A 229 -6.23 -14.49 -13.34
CA CYS A 229 -5.99 -13.05 -13.18
C CYS A 229 -4.51 -12.69 -13.34
N LYS A 230 -3.62 -13.52 -12.81
CA LYS A 230 -2.18 -13.27 -12.76
C LYS A 230 -1.49 -13.51 -14.09
N ASP A 231 -1.82 -14.61 -14.76
CA ASP A 231 -1.19 -15.02 -16.01
C ASP A 231 -2.22 -15.70 -16.92
N LEU A 232 -3.06 -14.86 -17.55
CA LEU A 232 -4.06 -15.30 -18.51
C LEU A 232 -3.45 -16.09 -19.69
N PRO A 233 -2.36 -15.63 -20.34
CA PRO A 233 -1.76 -16.38 -21.46
C PRO A 233 -1.36 -17.82 -21.11
N THR A 234 -0.67 -18.04 -19.98
CA THR A 234 -0.25 -19.39 -19.57
C THR A 234 -1.44 -20.28 -19.25
N ASN A 235 -2.49 -19.75 -18.61
CA ASN A 235 -3.69 -20.53 -18.32
C ASN A 235 -4.52 -20.83 -19.57
N ILE A 236 -4.56 -19.96 -20.57
CA ILE A 236 -5.14 -20.26 -21.88
C ILE A 236 -4.40 -21.43 -22.53
N LYS A 237 -3.06 -21.45 -22.48
CA LYS A 237 -2.25 -22.58 -22.99
C LYS A 237 -2.54 -23.90 -22.25
N LYS A 238 -2.74 -23.86 -20.93
CA LYS A 238 -3.19 -25.04 -20.15
C LYS A 238 -4.54 -25.55 -20.64
N ILE A 239 -5.50 -24.65 -20.88
CA ILE A 239 -6.83 -25.00 -21.41
C ILE A 239 -6.71 -25.63 -22.81
N ILE A 240 -5.91 -25.05 -23.70
CA ILE A 240 -5.64 -25.59 -25.05
C ILE A 240 -5.09 -27.02 -24.96
N SER A 241 -4.05 -27.22 -24.15
CA SER A 241 -3.42 -28.53 -23.96
C SER A 241 -4.39 -29.56 -23.40
N PHE A 242 -5.26 -29.15 -22.48
CA PHE A 242 -6.27 -30.03 -21.89
C PHE A 242 -7.40 -30.37 -22.86
N ILE A 243 -7.92 -29.41 -23.62
CA ILE A 243 -8.96 -29.63 -24.63
C ILE A 243 -8.44 -30.51 -25.76
N GLY A 244 -7.18 -30.36 -26.17
CA GLY A 244 -6.56 -31.21 -27.19
C GLY A 244 -7.37 -31.27 -28.50
N GLY A 245 -7.27 -32.37 -29.24
CA GLY A 245 -8.02 -32.57 -30.48
C GLY A 245 -7.72 -31.49 -31.53
N ASP A 246 -8.75 -30.99 -32.22
CA ASP A 246 -8.62 -29.90 -33.19
C ASP A 246 -8.14 -28.60 -32.57
N VAL A 247 -8.58 -28.27 -31.35
CA VAL A 247 -8.10 -27.09 -30.59
C VAL A 247 -6.61 -27.23 -30.31
N GLY A 248 -6.17 -28.40 -29.83
CA GLY A 248 -4.76 -28.70 -29.60
C GLY A 248 -3.94 -28.47 -30.86
N ARG A 249 -4.28 -29.15 -31.97
CA ARG A 249 -3.59 -29.03 -33.27
C ARG A 249 -3.55 -27.59 -33.78
N LYS A 250 -4.65 -26.85 -33.64
CA LYS A 250 -4.78 -25.47 -34.13
C LYS A 250 -3.82 -24.51 -33.42
N TYR A 251 -3.64 -24.66 -32.10
CA TYR A 251 -2.84 -23.73 -31.30
C TYR A 251 -1.47 -24.30 -30.86
N GLU A 252 -1.12 -25.55 -31.20
CA GLU A 252 0.17 -26.18 -30.89
C GLU A 252 1.36 -25.44 -31.52
N ASN A 253 1.19 -24.93 -32.75
CA ASN A 253 2.23 -24.22 -33.51
C ASN A 253 1.97 -22.72 -33.67
N CYS A 254 0.83 -22.22 -33.21
CA CYS A 254 0.43 -20.82 -33.38
C CYS A 254 0.46 -20.09 -32.03
N ASN A 255 1.40 -19.15 -31.86
CA ASN A 255 1.40 -18.24 -30.70
C ASN A 255 0.26 -17.21 -30.75
N ASP A 256 -0.59 -17.21 -31.79
CA ASP A 256 -1.66 -16.22 -31.98
C ASP A 256 -2.91 -16.55 -31.14
N ILE A 257 -2.74 -16.50 -29.82
CA ILE A 257 -3.85 -16.42 -28.85
C ILE A 257 -4.15 -14.96 -28.46
N GLU A 258 -3.60 -13.97 -29.17
CA GLU A 258 -3.70 -12.55 -28.83
C GLU A 258 -5.15 -12.06 -28.89
N LYS A 259 -5.89 -12.45 -29.94
CA LYS A 259 -7.33 -12.16 -30.07
C LYS A 259 -8.13 -12.73 -28.88
N ILE A 260 -7.76 -13.92 -28.41
CA ILE A 260 -8.39 -14.61 -27.28
C ILE A 260 -8.07 -13.90 -25.96
N ILE A 261 -6.81 -13.53 -25.75
CA ILE A 261 -6.36 -12.76 -24.58
C ILE A 261 -7.09 -11.42 -24.53
N HIS A 262 -7.14 -10.69 -25.66
CA HIS A 262 -7.80 -9.39 -25.75
C HIS A 262 -9.30 -9.49 -25.39
N ARG A 263 -10.03 -10.40 -26.04
CA ARG A 263 -11.47 -10.60 -25.81
C ARG A 263 -11.81 -11.27 -24.49
N SER A 264 -10.83 -11.89 -23.83
CA SER A 264 -10.94 -12.44 -22.47
C SER A 264 -10.39 -11.49 -21.42
N SER A 265 -9.94 -10.28 -21.80
CA SER A 265 -9.50 -9.29 -20.82
C SER A 265 -10.68 -8.74 -20.03
N ILE A 266 -10.44 -8.36 -18.78
CA ILE A 266 -11.46 -7.79 -17.89
C ILE A 266 -12.08 -6.54 -18.53
N GLU A 267 -11.27 -5.68 -19.13
CA GLU A 267 -11.73 -4.43 -19.75
C GLU A 267 -12.66 -4.70 -20.93
N PHE A 268 -12.29 -5.63 -21.82
CA PHE A 268 -13.12 -6.00 -22.95
C PHE A 268 -14.44 -6.61 -22.49
N MET A 269 -14.40 -7.55 -21.54
CA MET A 269 -15.62 -8.22 -21.08
C MET A 269 -16.55 -7.26 -20.32
N LYS A 270 -16.00 -6.32 -19.54
CA LYS A 270 -16.78 -5.25 -18.89
C LYS A 270 -17.45 -4.32 -19.92
N LYS A 271 -16.72 -3.92 -20.98
CA LYS A 271 -17.27 -3.07 -22.05
C LYS A 271 -18.40 -3.75 -22.83
N ASN A 272 -18.38 -5.08 -22.92
CA ASN A 272 -19.34 -5.88 -23.67
C ASN A 272 -20.26 -6.70 -22.74
N ASN A 273 -20.65 -6.14 -21.59
CA ASN A 273 -21.38 -6.85 -20.54
C ASN A 273 -22.68 -7.53 -21.04
N ASN A 274 -23.39 -6.88 -21.95
CA ASN A 274 -24.62 -7.37 -22.59
C ASN A 274 -24.43 -8.72 -23.31
N ARG A 275 -23.19 -9.10 -23.65
CA ARG A 275 -22.87 -10.40 -24.27
C ARG A 275 -22.82 -11.55 -23.25
N PHE A 276 -22.83 -11.25 -21.95
CA PHE A 276 -22.50 -12.18 -20.87
C PHE A 276 -23.52 -12.25 -19.73
N THR A 277 -24.56 -11.42 -19.79
CA THR A 277 -25.67 -11.41 -18.82
C THR A 277 -26.96 -11.92 -19.46
N GLU A 278 -27.81 -12.51 -18.64
CA GLU A 278 -29.20 -12.86 -18.99
C GLU A 278 -30.18 -11.68 -18.79
N ASP A 279 -29.76 -10.55 -18.19
CA ASP A 279 -30.61 -9.37 -17.95
C ASP A 279 -30.21 -8.20 -18.86
N ASP A 280 -31.06 -7.89 -19.83
CA ASP A 280 -30.90 -6.78 -20.78
C ASP A 280 -30.78 -5.40 -20.08
N ASN A 281 -31.32 -5.26 -18.87
CA ASN A 281 -31.25 -4.02 -18.10
C ASN A 281 -29.98 -3.92 -17.23
N GLN A 282 -29.13 -4.94 -17.18
CA GLN A 282 -27.95 -4.96 -16.31
C GLN A 282 -26.83 -4.08 -16.87
N LYS A 283 -26.78 -2.83 -16.41
CA LYS A 283 -25.75 -1.84 -16.78
C LYS A 283 -24.36 -2.11 -16.20
N VAL A 284 -24.27 -2.86 -15.08
CA VAL A 284 -23.01 -3.08 -14.34
C VAL A 284 -22.56 -4.55 -14.42
N PRO A 285 -21.36 -4.85 -14.94
CA PRO A 285 -20.81 -6.21 -14.92
C PRO A 285 -20.62 -6.74 -13.50
N THR A 286 -21.27 -7.86 -13.15
CA THR A 286 -21.16 -8.46 -11.80
C THR A 286 -20.31 -9.73 -11.75
N PHE A 287 -19.98 -10.36 -12.88
CA PHE A 287 -19.31 -11.68 -12.91
C PHE A 287 -17.80 -11.62 -13.13
N ILE A 288 -17.25 -10.52 -13.64
CA ILE A 288 -15.80 -10.30 -13.75
C ILE A 288 -15.42 -9.11 -12.88
N ARG A 289 -14.84 -9.42 -11.73
CA ARG A 289 -14.25 -8.45 -10.83
C ARG A 289 -12.82 -8.87 -10.56
N LYS A 290 -11.89 -7.95 -10.82
CA LYS A 290 -10.49 -8.06 -10.37
C LYS A 290 -10.39 -7.98 -8.83
N GLU A 291 -11.49 -7.68 -8.16
CA GLU A 291 -11.54 -7.23 -6.77
C GLU A 291 -11.37 -8.42 -5.83
N ARG A 292 -10.34 -8.29 -4.98
CA ARG A 292 -10.18 -9.14 -3.81
C ARG A 292 -11.13 -8.64 -2.68
N ILE A 293 -11.42 -9.52 -1.73
CA ILE A 293 -12.49 -9.52 -0.72
C ILE A 293 -12.79 -8.28 0.03
N LEU A 294 -11.76 -7.52 0.36
CA LEU A 294 -11.94 -6.43 1.28
C LEU A 294 -12.39 -5.23 0.46
N THR A 295 -13.43 -5.35 -0.35
CA THR A 295 -14.10 -4.16 -0.87
C THR A 295 -14.57 -3.38 0.35
N MET A 296 -13.90 -2.27 0.62
CA MET A 296 -14.39 -1.22 1.50
C MET A 296 -15.88 -1.08 1.23
N VAL A 297 -16.73 -1.26 2.24
CA VAL A 297 -18.11 -0.85 2.11
C VAL A 297 -18.06 0.64 1.82
N ASP A 298 -18.54 1.04 0.64
CA ASP A 298 -18.57 2.45 0.28
C ASP A 298 -19.63 3.13 1.14
N PHE A 299 -19.23 3.58 2.32
CA PHE A 299 -20.10 4.32 3.21
C PHE A 299 -20.41 5.73 2.68
N SER A 300 -19.83 6.18 1.56
CA SER A 300 -20.13 7.50 1.01
C SER A 300 -21.61 7.66 0.63
N SER A 301 -22.34 6.56 0.42
CA SER A 301 -23.80 6.58 0.23
C SER A 301 -24.60 6.64 1.54
N ASN A 302 -24.00 6.31 2.69
CA ASN A 302 -24.65 6.48 4.00
C ASN A 302 -24.48 7.94 4.46
N PRO A 303 -25.58 8.73 4.52
CA PRO A 303 -25.50 10.16 4.86
C PRO A 303 -25.13 10.45 6.31
N GLU A 304 -25.20 9.46 7.22
CA GLU A 304 -25.05 9.70 8.66
C GLU A 304 -23.68 10.27 9.05
N GLY A 305 -23.65 11.51 9.55
CA GLY A 305 -22.40 12.16 9.95
C GLY A 305 -21.53 12.63 8.79
N LEU A 306 -21.97 12.51 7.53
CA LEU A 306 -21.28 13.18 6.41
C LEU A 306 -21.38 14.70 6.56
N VAL A 307 -20.26 15.40 6.36
CA VAL A 307 -20.17 16.86 6.46
C VAL A 307 -19.42 17.41 5.26
N LYS A 308 -20.05 18.36 4.56
CA LYS A 308 -19.46 19.15 3.47
C LYS A 308 -19.91 20.61 3.60
N GLU A 309 -19.00 21.48 4.00
CA GLU A 309 -19.27 22.91 4.17
C GLU A 309 -18.82 23.69 2.92
N GLY A 310 -19.75 24.07 2.05
CA GLY A 310 -19.44 24.81 0.82
C GLY A 310 -18.45 24.06 -0.08
N ASN A 311 -17.32 24.70 -0.39
CA ASN A 311 -16.25 24.14 -1.22
C ASN A 311 -15.27 23.24 -0.45
N ASN A 312 -15.51 22.96 0.83
CA ASN A 312 -14.62 22.09 1.60
C ASN A 312 -14.73 20.63 1.13
N PRO A 313 -13.69 19.81 1.36
CA PRO A 313 -13.76 18.37 1.10
C PRO A 313 -14.87 17.70 1.93
N LEU A 314 -15.47 16.65 1.37
CA LEU A 314 -16.43 15.79 2.05
C LEU A 314 -15.70 14.89 3.06
N TYR A 315 -16.14 14.93 4.31
CA TYR A 315 -15.66 14.07 5.39
C TYR A 315 -16.81 13.40 6.12
N ARG A 316 -16.50 12.47 7.02
CA ARG A 316 -17.43 12.01 8.06
C ARG A 316 -17.00 12.54 9.42
N LYS A 317 -17.92 13.13 10.17
CA LYS A 317 -17.72 13.54 11.55
C LYS A 317 -18.12 12.40 12.48
N ILE A 318 -17.16 11.90 13.24
CA ILE A 318 -17.37 10.88 14.27
C ILE A 318 -16.88 11.49 15.59
N GLU A 319 -17.80 11.60 16.56
CA GLU A 319 -17.60 12.34 17.80
C GLU A 319 -17.17 13.80 17.52
N THR A 320 -15.92 14.15 17.84
CA THR A 320 -15.34 15.49 17.68
C THR A 320 -14.32 15.58 16.54
N LYS A 321 -14.05 14.47 15.83
CA LYS A 321 -13.03 14.39 14.78
C LYS A 321 -13.65 14.16 13.41
N LEU A 322 -12.94 14.61 12.38
CA LEU A 322 -13.24 14.32 10.99
C LEU A 322 -12.46 13.07 10.56
N PHE A 323 -13.07 12.23 9.74
CA PHE A 323 -12.52 11.02 9.14
C PHE A 323 -12.81 11.03 7.63
N PRO A 324 -12.12 10.21 6.83
CA PRO A 324 -12.50 9.97 5.45
C PRO A 324 -14.00 9.63 5.33
N SER A 325 -14.68 10.09 4.27
CA SER A 325 -16.10 9.77 4.04
C SER A 325 -16.37 8.25 3.94
N LEU A 326 -15.33 7.48 3.65
CA LEU A 326 -15.28 6.01 3.61
C LEU A 326 -15.25 5.33 4.99
N CYS A 327 -14.97 6.04 6.08
CA CYS A 327 -15.07 5.46 7.43
C CYS A 327 -16.53 5.45 7.88
N SER A 328 -16.95 4.47 8.68
CA SER A 328 -18.21 4.50 9.44
C SER A 328 -17.93 4.65 10.94
N LYS A 329 -18.95 5.09 11.71
CA LYS A 329 -18.84 5.16 13.18
C LYS A 329 -18.47 3.81 13.78
N GLU A 330 -19.11 2.75 13.32
CA GLU A 330 -18.91 1.37 13.74
C GLU A 330 -17.50 0.87 13.42
N SER A 331 -16.98 1.16 12.22
CA SER A 331 -15.62 0.78 11.83
C SER A 331 -14.56 1.50 12.68
N VAL A 332 -14.76 2.78 12.99
CA VAL A 332 -13.85 3.54 13.86
C VAL A 332 -13.92 3.03 15.29
N GLU A 333 -15.11 2.78 15.83
CA GLU A 333 -15.26 2.32 17.22
C GLU A 333 -14.75 0.88 17.42
N SER A 334 -15.04 -0.03 16.49
CA SER A 334 -14.55 -1.42 16.54
C SER A 334 -13.04 -1.48 16.40
N SER A 335 -12.44 -0.66 15.52
CA SER A 335 -10.98 -0.65 15.32
C SER A 335 -10.22 -0.08 16.52
N LYS A 336 -10.78 0.88 17.27
CA LYS A 336 -10.19 1.32 18.56
C LYS A 336 -10.19 0.22 19.63
N LYS A 337 -11.16 -0.71 19.56
CA LYS A 337 -11.38 -1.78 20.56
C LYS A 337 -10.87 -3.15 20.10
N MET A 338 -10.23 -3.24 18.94
CA MET A 338 -9.82 -4.54 18.38
C MET A 338 -8.81 -5.24 19.29
N VAL A 339 -8.86 -6.57 19.28
CA VAL A 339 -7.87 -7.40 19.97
C VAL A 339 -6.58 -7.40 19.17
N THR A 340 -5.48 -7.01 19.81
CA THR A 340 -4.16 -7.04 19.20
C THR A 340 -3.51 -8.41 19.38
N ARG A 341 -2.63 -8.78 18.45
CA ARG A 341 -1.82 -9.99 18.48
C ARG A 341 -0.36 -9.64 18.73
N HIS A 342 0.37 -10.56 19.33
CA HIS A 342 1.77 -10.34 19.73
C HIS A 342 2.72 -10.01 18.57
N ASP A 343 2.33 -10.32 17.34
CA ASP A 343 3.08 -10.11 16.10
C ASP A 343 2.44 -9.05 15.17
N ASP A 344 1.50 -8.25 15.68
CA ASP A 344 0.94 -7.12 14.94
C ASP A 344 1.97 -6.00 14.75
N ILE A 345 2.00 -5.44 13.54
CA ILE A 345 2.84 -4.32 13.16
C ILE A 345 1.95 -3.17 12.69
N PHE A 346 1.76 -2.16 13.52
CA PHE A 346 1.03 -0.96 13.13
C PHE A 346 1.94 0.02 12.40
N VAL A 347 1.56 0.42 11.19
CA VAL A 347 2.18 1.49 10.42
C VAL A 347 1.37 2.76 10.65
N ALA A 348 1.86 3.61 11.56
CA ALA A 348 1.16 4.81 12.01
C ALA A 348 1.84 6.07 11.46
N SER A 349 1.04 7.04 11.03
CA SER A 349 1.53 8.38 10.67
C SER A 349 0.37 9.33 10.52
N TYR A 350 0.59 10.65 10.62
CA TYR A 350 -0.40 11.58 10.06
C TYR A 350 -0.53 11.34 8.55
N PRO A 351 -1.73 11.48 7.96
CA PRO A 351 -1.93 11.34 6.51
C PRO A 351 -0.83 12.01 5.69
N LYS A 352 -0.43 11.34 4.60
CA LYS A 352 0.60 11.82 3.64
C LYS A 352 2.02 12.00 4.18
N SER A 353 2.32 11.44 5.36
CA SER A 353 3.67 11.46 5.95
C SER A 353 4.58 10.28 5.57
N GLY A 354 4.14 9.36 4.71
CA GLY A 354 4.98 8.24 4.23
C GLY A 354 4.46 6.84 4.53
N ASN A 355 3.21 6.70 5.00
CA ASN A 355 2.60 5.44 5.40
C ASN A 355 2.67 4.33 4.34
N THR A 356 2.17 4.58 3.12
CA THR A 356 2.22 3.65 1.98
C THR A 356 3.65 3.14 1.72
N TRP A 357 4.64 4.01 1.89
CA TRP A 357 6.04 3.66 1.65
C TRP A 357 6.59 2.72 2.73
N CYS A 358 6.26 2.96 4.00
CA CYS A 358 6.60 2.05 5.09
C CYS A 358 5.87 0.71 4.94
N ARG A 359 4.56 0.70 4.64
CA ARG A 359 3.79 -0.53 4.35
C ARG A 359 4.45 -1.34 3.24
N HIS A 360 4.88 -0.67 2.17
CA HIS A 360 5.51 -1.28 1.01
C HIS A 360 6.82 -1.99 1.38
N ILE A 361 7.64 -1.34 2.20
CA ILE A 361 8.89 -1.92 2.71
C ILE A 361 8.59 -3.11 3.64
N ILE A 362 7.65 -2.96 4.57
CA ILE A 362 7.34 -3.97 5.58
C ILE A 362 6.77 -5.24 4.95
N LEU A 363 5.80 -5.12 4.03
CA LEU A 363 5.20 -6.28 3.37
C LEU A 363 6.25 -7.06 2.57
N GLN A 364 7.19 -6.39 1.91
CA GLN A 364 8.29 -7.06 1.22
C GLN A 364 9.25 -7.80 2.16
N LEU A 365 9.42 -7.30 3.39
CA LEU A 365 10.30 -7.91 4.39
C LEU A 365 9.70 -9.19 4.99
N ILE A 366 8.39 -9.25 5.19
CA ILE A 366 7.74 -10.35 5.92
C ILE A 366 6.95 -11.31 5.03
N ASN A 367 6.47 -10.87 3.86
CA ASN A 367 5.61 -11.67 3.01
C ASN A 367 6.41 -12.22 1.81
N GLU A 368 6.65 -13.53 1.78
CA GLU A 368 7.35 -14.19 0.66
C GLU A 368 6.57 -14.12 -0.65
N ASP A 369 5.24 -14.15 -0.55
CA ASP A 369 4.34 -14.05 -1.69
C ASP A 369 4.25 -12.63 -2.25
N TYR A 370 4.88 -11.66 -1.59
CA TYR A 370 5.00 -10.30 -2.09
C TYR A 370 5.56 -10.30 -3.50
N PHE A 371 6.69 -10.95 -3.73
CA PHE A 371 7.36 -10.97 -5.03
C PHE A 371 6.61 -11.82 -6.07
N ASN A 372 5.68 -12.66 -5.63
CA ASN A 372 4.84 -13.49 -6.49
C ASN A 372 3.62 -12.72 -7.07
N GLY A 373 3.45 -11.42 -6.75
CA GLY A 373 2.29 -10.64 -7.20
C GLY A 373 0.98 -10.98 -6.49
N LEU A 374 1.05 -11.83 -5.45
CA LEU A 374 -0.11 -12.27 -4.68
C LEU A 374 -0.46 -11.31 -3.54
N VAL A 375 0.36 -10.30 -3.26
CA VAL A 375 0.08 -9.28 -2.25
C VAL A 375 -0.66 -8.10 -2.87
N ASP A 376 -1.65 -7.57 -2.17
CA ASP A 376 -2.20 -6.24 -2.43
C ASP A 376 -2.13 -5.46 -1.12
N GLN A 377 -1.39 -4.35 -1.10
CA GLN A 377 -1.19 -3.56 0.10
C GLN A 377 -2.51 -3.07 0.70
N PHE A 378 -3.54 -2.81 -0.10
CA PHE A 378 -4.84 -2.37 0.39
C PHE A 378 -5.54 -3.43 1.25
N TYR A 379 -5.27 -4.71 0.99
CA TYR A 379 -5.92 -5.86 1.64
C TYR A 379 -5.03 -6.60 2.64
N GLU A 380 -3.73 -6.68 2.33
CA GLU A 380 -2.71 -7.29 3.19
C GLU A 380 -2.22 -6.29 4.26
N SER A 381 -2.52 -5.01 4.06
CA SER A 381 -2.26 -3.96 5.05
C SER A 381 -3.39 -2.93 5.13
N PRO A 382 -4.60 -3.31 5.55
CA PRO A 382 -5.77 -2.43 5.52
C PRO A 382 -5.67 -1.25 6.50
N ILE A 383 -6.42 -0.18 6.20
CA ILE A 383 -6.62 0.95 7.12
C ILE A 383 -7.62 0.53 8.19
N ILE A 384 -7.17 0.31 9.43
CA ILE A 384 -8.01 -0.29 10.46
C ILE A 384 -9.28 0.53 10.73
N GLU A 385 -9.18 1.85 10.74
CA GLU A 385 -10.31 2.73 11.02
C GLU A 385 -11.37 2.78 9.91
N CYS A 386 -11.03 2.35 8.69
CA CYS A 386 -11.99 2.28 7.60
C CYS A 386 -12.60 0.87 7.45
N PHE A 387 -11.85 -0.18 7.81
CA PHE A 387 -12.31 -1.56 7.72
C PHE A 387 -13.04 -2.06 8.97
N GLY A 388 -12.69 -1.53 10.15
CA GLY A 388 -13.24 -1.98 11.43
C GLY A 388 -12.55 -3.21 12.00
N GLY A 389 -12.51 -3.27 13.34
CA GLY A 389 -11.80 -4.31 14.08
C GLY A 389 -12.24 -5.74 13.72
N ASP A 390 -13.54 -5.92 13.48
CA ASP A 390 -14.14 -7.21 13.14
C ASP A 390 -13.59 -7.79 11.83
N VAL A 391 -13.34 -6.92 10.84
CA VAL A 391 -12.74 -7.31 9.56
C VAL A 391 -11.25 -7.59 9.72
N ILE A 392 -10.55 -6.79 10.53
CA ILE A 392 -9.12 -6.98 10.81
C ILE A 392 -8.84 -8.32 11.51
N GLU A 393 -9.79 -8.83 12.29
CA GLU A 393 -9.65 -10.12 12.98
C GLU A 393 -9.62 -11.31 11.99
N LEU A 394 -10.16 -11.14 10.78
CA LEU A 394 -10.16 -12.18 9.73
C LEU A 394 -8.83 -12.30 8.98
N LEU A 395 -7.86 -11.43 9.25
CA LEU A 395 -6.52 -11.46 8.64
C LEU A 395 -5.64 -12.51 9.33
N PRO A 396 -4.79 -13.23 8.59
CA PRO A 396 -3.79 -14.11 9.19
C PRO A 396 -2.67 -13.30 9.86
N SER A 397 -2.01 -13.91 10.86
CA SER A 397 -0.81 -13.37 11.48
C SER A 397 0.45 -13.68 10.65
N PRO A 398 1.48 -12.81 10.65
CA PRO A 398 1.53 -11.49 11.28
C PRO A 398 0.74 -10.43 10.48
N ARG A 399 0.04 -9.51 11.17
CA ARG A 399 -0.77 -8.45 10.52
C ARG A 399 0.01 -7.15 10.39
N VAL A 400 0.04 -6.55 9.20
CA VAL A 400 0.62 -5.21 8.97
C VAL A 400 -0.50 -4.19 8.87
N LEU A 401 -0.77 -3.43 9.92
CA LEU A 401 -1.99 -2.65 10.04
C LEU A 401 -1.74 -1.16 9.80
N LYS A 402 -2.38 -0.56 8.79
CA LYS A 402 -2.29 0.88 8.53
C LYS A 402 -3.22 1.63 9.46
N THR A 403 -2.75 2.76 10.00
CA THR A 403 -3.64 3.67 10.73
C THR A 403 -3.16 5.11 10.74
N HIS A 404 -4.11 6.03 10.88
CA HIS A 404 -3.91 7.45 11.14
C HIS A 404 -4.42 7.86 12.53
N PHE A 405 -4.71 6.92 13.44
CA PHE A 405 -5.10 7.21 14.81
C PHE A 405 -4.02 7.97 15.60
N ASP A 406 -4.50 8.80 16.54
CA ASP A 406 -3.69 9.36 17.61
C ASP A 406 -3.19 8.25 18.53
N TYR A 407 -2.12 8.52 19.30
CA TYR A 407 -1.58 7.54 20.23
C TYR A 407 -2.60 7.04 21.26
N ASP A 408 -3.59 7.87 21.62
CA ASP A 408 -4.64 7.48 22.57
C ASP A 408 -5.64 6.49 21.95
N ASP A 409 -5.97 6.67 20.67
CA ASP A 409 -6.98 5.88 19.93
C ASP A 409 -6.41 4.58 19.34
N ILE A 410 -5.09 4.49 19.09
CA ILE A 410 -4.49 3.29 18.51
C ILE A 410 -4.53 2.10 19.49
N PRO A 411 -4.92 0.89 19.03
CA PRO A 411 -4.91 -0.33 19.84
C PRO A 411 -3.54 -0.64 20.44
N LYS A 412 -3.54 -1.14 21.68
CA LYS A 412 -2.34 -1.47 22.46
C LYS A 412 -2.39 -2.93 22.88
N GLY A 413 -1.22 -3.57 22.95
CA GLY A 413 -1.07 -4.93 23.45
C GLY A 413 0.38 -5.35 23.54
N ASP A 414 0.61 -6.48 24.19
CA ASP A 414 1.95 -7.03 24.41
C ASP A 414 2.52 -7.57 23.09
N GLY A 415 3.80 -7.31 22.83
CA GLY A 415 4.50 -7.74 21.61
C GLY A 415 4.24 -6.86 20.37
N VAL A 416 3.16 -6.07 20.37
CA VAL A 416 2.78 -5.18 19.26
C VAL A 416 3.88 -4.16 18.97
N LYS A 417 4.19 -3.99 17.67
CA LYS A 417 5.20 -3.03 17.19
C LYS A 417 4.56 -1.90 16.39
N TYR A 418 5.10 -0.68 16.57
CA TYR A 418 4.62 0.51 15.87
C TYR A 418 5.73 1.12 15.03
N VAL A 419 5.51 1.26 13.72
CA VAL A 419 6.38 2.04 12.83
C VAL A 419 5.72 3.40 12.63
N PHE A 420 6.25 4.42 13.31
CA PHE A 420 5.68 5.76 13.34
C PHE A 420 6.47 6.72 12.45
N THR A 421 5.83 7.28 11.41
CA THR A 421 6.50 8.17 10.46
C THR A 421 6.04 9.61 10.58
N ILE A 422 7.01 10.54 10.58
CA ILE A 422 6.77 11.99 10.47
C ILE A 422 7.43 12.57 9.23
N ARG A 423 6.84 13.65 8.69
CA ARG A 423 7.33 14.35 7.49
C ARG A 423 7.14 15.85 7.63
N ASN A 424 8.01 16.67 7.04
CA ASN A 424 7.92 18.12 7.08
C ASN A 424 6.48 18.59 6.77
N PRO A 425 5.83 19.36 7.66
CA PRO A 425 4.43 19.74 7.50
C PRO A 425 4.16 20.48 6.18
N LYS A 426 5.14 21.22 5.65
CA LYS A 426 5.00 21.92 4.37
C LYS A 426 4.81 20.95 3.21
N ASP A 427 5.60 19.88 3.17
CA ASP A 427 5.46 18.81 2.16
C ASP A 427 4.22 17.95 2.40
N VAL A 428 3.82 17.76 3.66
CA VAL A 428 2.56 17.09 4.01
C VAL A 428 1.38 17.83 3.41
N ILE A 429 1.26 19.15 3.63
CA ILE A 429 0.16 19.98 3.12
C ILE A 429 0.02 19.85 1.60
N VAL A 430 1.10 20.01 0.84
CA VAL A 430 1.05 19.86 -0.62
C VAL A 430 0.65 18.46 -1.04
N SER A 431 1.25 17.43 -0.43
CA SER A 431 0.92 16.04 -0.71
C SER A 431 -0.55 15.73 -0.42
N TYR A 432 -1.11 16.39 0.58
CA TYR A 432 -2.48 16.17 1.04
C TYR A 432 -3.52 16.92 0.26
N TYR A 433 -3.21 18.14 -0.17
CA TYR A 433 -3.99 18.88 -1.15
C TYR A 433 -4.21 18.05 -2.42
N HIS A 434 -3.12 17.54 -3.01
CA HIS A 434 -3.20 16.69 -4.20
C HIS A 434 -3.96 15.39 -3.94
N HIS A 435 -3.87 14.83 -2.73
CA HIS A 435 -4.67 13.65 -2.39
C HIS A 435 -6.17 13.95 -2.43
N HIS A 436 -6.62 15.04 -1.83
CA HIS A 436 -8.04 15.42 -1.86
C HIS A 436 -8.54 15.77 -3.25
N LYS A 437 -7.70 16.37 -4.10
CA LYS A 437 -8.05 16.61 -5.52
C LYS A 437 -8.19 15.34 -6.34
N ASN A 438 -7.39 14.34 -6.01
CA ASN A 438 -7.25 13.12 -6.80
C ASN A 438 -8.24 12.03 -6.39
N PHE A 439 -8.90 12.12 -5.24
CA PHE A 439 -9.82 11.09 -4.79
C PHE A 439 -11.26 11.63 -4.79
N ASP A 440 -12.08 11.08 -5.68
CA ASP A 440 -13.44 11.56 -5.95
C ASP A 440 -14.36 11.57 -4.72
N HIS A 441 -14.13 10.65 -3.76
CA HIS A 441 -14.91 10.58 -2.52
C HIS A 441 -14.76 11.80 -1.61
N TYR A 442 -13.75 12.65 -1.82
CA TYR A 442 -13.63 13.95 -1.15
C TYR A 442 -14.40 15.06 -1.85
N GLN A 443 -14.85 14.85 -3.09
CA GLN A 443 -15.57 15.85 -3.89
C GLN A 443 -14.85 17.22 -3.95
N PHE A 444 -13.52 17.19 -4.08
CA PHE A 444 -12.63 18.35 -4.02
C PHE A 444 -11.72 18.47 -5.26
N SER A 445 -12.13 17.91 -6.40
CA SER A 445 -11.35 17.91 -7.66
C SER A 445 -11.04 19.31 -8.19
N GLU A 446 -11.93 20.28 -7.96
CA GLU A 446 -11.75 21.70 -8.32
C GLU A 446 -11.23 22.55 -7.14
N GLY A 447 -10.76 21.91 -6.07
CA GLY A 447 -10.35 22.59 -4.84
C GLY A 447 -9.16 23.53 -5.00
N ASP A 448 -9.24 24.69 -4.33
CA ASP A 448 -8.17 25.69 -4.24
C ASP A 448 -7.12 25.32 -3.18
N PHE A 449 -5.85 25.63 -3.45
CA PHE A 449 -4.74 25.31 -2.54
C PHE A 449 -4.78 26.18 -1.27
N ASN A 450 -5.13 27.46 -1.36
CA ASN A 450 -5.17 28.35 -0.21
C ASN A 450 -6.31 27.97 0.74
N LEU A 451 -7.49 27.63 0.19
CA LEU A 451 -8.58 27.04 0.96
C LEU A 451 -8.11 25.78 1.70
N PHE A 452 -7.43 24.86 1.01
CA PHE A 452 -6.93 23.64 1.64
C PHE A 452 -5.85 23.92 2.71
N PHE A 453 -4.97 24.88 2.46
CA PHE A 453 -3.97 25.33 3.43
C PHE A 453 -4.65 25.81 4.72
N ASP A 454 -5.69 26.64 4.62
CA ASP A 454 -6.43 27.15 5.76
C ASP A 454 -7.15 26.02 6.52
N LEU A 455 -7.77 25.08 5.81
CA LEU A 455 -8.38 23.90 6.43
C LEU A 455 -7.36 23.08 7.23
N PHE A 456 -6.18 22.82 6.65
CA PHE A 456 -5.12 22.06 7.30
C PHE A 456 -4.60 22.75 8.56
N ILE A 457 -4.27 24.05 8.46
CA ILE A 457 -3.73 24.81 9.59
C ILE A 457 -4.74 24.89 10.75
N ASN A 458 -6.03 25.03 10.44
CA ASN A 458 -7.11 25.05 11.43
C ASN A 458 -7.52 23.66 11.94
N GLY A 459 -6.89 22.58 11.47
CA GLY A 459 -7.26 21.22 11.86
C GLY A 459 -8.67 20.80 11.42
N LYS A 460 -9.17 21.40 10.33
CA LYS A 460 -10.45 21.08 9.66
C LYS A 460 -10.29 20.06 8.53
N THR A 461 -9.21 19.28 8.56
CA THR A 461 -9.00 18.10 7.73
C THR A 461 -9.30 16.83 8.53
N GLU A 462 -9.47 15.69 7.86
CA GLU A 462 -9.57 14.39 8.52
C GLU A 462 -8.36 14.15 9.47
N TYR A 463 -8.60 13.43 10.57
CA TYR A 463 -7.67 13.22 11.69
C TYR A 463 -7.22 14.50 12.42
N GLY A 464 -7.77 15.66 12.08
CA GLY A 464 -7.60 16.92 12.80
C GLY A 464 -6.24 17.59 12.58
N CYS A 465 -5.80 18.40 13.55
CA CYS A 465 -4.59 19.20 13.43
C CYS A 465 -3.31 18.36 13.50
N TYR A 466 -2.48 18.42 12.44
CA TYR A 466 -1.17 17.78 12.35
C TYR A 466 -0.28 18.01 13.60
N PHE A 467 -0.23 19.23 14.13
CA PHE A 467 0.63 19.55 15.28
C PHE A 467 0.09 18.95 16.58
N LYS A 468 -1.23 18.89 16.75
CA LYS A 468 -1.88 18.23 17.88
C LYS A 468 -1.64 16.72 17.81
N TYR A 469 -1.76 16.14 16.63
CA TYR A 469 -1.46 14.73 16.37
C TYR A 469 -0.02 14.37 16.78
N LEU A 470 0.97 15.13 16.31
CA LEU A 470 2.36 14.90 16.69
C LEU A 470 2.60 15.10 18.19
N LYS A 471 1.92 16.07 18.82
CA LYS A 471 1.99 16.28 20.28
C LYS A 471 1.53 15.06 21.06
N GLY A 472 0.54 14.32 20.56
CA GLY A 472 0.08 13.06 21.17
C GLY A 472 1.13 11.95 21.07
N TRP A 473 1.82 11.84 19.94
CA TRP A 473 2.80 10.76 19.70
C TRP A 473 4.20 11.01 20.27
N LEU A 474 4.70 12.26 20.26
CA LEU A 474 6.08 12.60 20.65
C LEU A 474 6.53 12.13 22.04
N PRO A 475 5.68 12.04 23.08
CA PRO A 475 6.10 11.50 24.38
C PRO A 475 6.57 10.03 24.32
N TYR A 476 6.11 9.27 23.33
CA TYR A 476 6.26 7.81 23.28
C TYR A 476 7.26 7.32 22.24
N ILE A 477 7.80 8.20 21.37
CA ILE A 477 8.68 7.80 20.25
C ILE A 477 9.98 7.07 20.66
N ASN A 478 10.35 7.11 21.94
CA ASN A 478 11.51 6.42 22.49
C ASN A 478 11.15 5.08 23.15
N ASN A 479 9.87 4.68 23.16
CA ASN A 479 9.46 3.38 23.65
C ASN A 479 10.07 2.29 22.75
N SER A 480 10.51 1.18 23.36
CA SER A 480 11.20 0.09 22.66
C SER A 480 10.36 -0.58 21.56
N ASN A 481 9.04 -0.53 21.68
CA ASN A 481 8.10 -1.05 20.70
C ASN A 481 7.67 -0.03 19.63
N ILE A 482 8.32 1.15 19.56
CA ILE A 482 8.04 2.17 18.54
C ILE A 482 9.31 2.49 17.75
N LEU A 483 9.30 2.21 16.44
CA LEU A 483 10.31 2.68 15.51
C LEU A 483 9.89 4.04 14.94
N PHE A 484 10.61 5.07 15.37
CA PHE A 484 10.43 6.42 14.87
C PHE A 484 11.19 6.64 13.54
N ILE A 485 10.46 7.07 12.50
CA ILE A 485 11.00 7.36 11.18
C ILE A 485 10.72 8.81 10.81
N LYS A 486 11.77 9.50 10.35
CA LYS A 486 11.64 10.77 9.66
C LYS A 486 11.71 10.53 8.15
N TYR A 487 10.66 10.92 7.43
CA TYR A 487 10.52 10.72 5.99
C TYR A 487 11.72 11.25 5.21
N GLU A 488 12.22 12.43 5.55
CA GLU A 488 13.37 13.04 4.85
C GLU A 488 14.65 12.23 5.05
N ASP A 489 14.84 11.62 6.23
CA ASP A 489 16.03 10.83 6.51
C ASP A 489 16.00 9.50 5.75
N MET A 490 14.82 8.85 5.70
CA MET A 490 14.60 7.65 4.88
C MET A 490 14.73 7.95 3.38
N SER A 491 14.29 9.12 2.91
CA SER A 491 14.50 9.58 1.53
C SER A 491 15.96 9.78 1.17
N ASN A 492 16.81 10.14 2.13
CA ASN A 492 18.24 10.33 1.88
C ASN A 492 19.04 9.04 2.01
N ASN A 493 18.56 8.06 2.79
CA ASN A 493 19.27 6.83 3.07
C ASN A 493 18.31 5.63 3.17
N LEU A 494 17.74 5.25 2.03
CA LEU A 494 16.69 4.22 1.95
C LEU A 494 17.16 2.87 2.48
N GLU A 495 18.36 2.42 2.09
CA GLU A 495 18.90 1.12 2.47
C GLU A 495 19.03 0.95 3.99
N ASP A 496 19.64 1.93 4.68
CA ASP A 496 19.80 1.84 6.13
C ASP A 496 18.45 1.84 6.86
N TYR A 497 17.45 2.54 6.32
CA TYR A 497 16.11 2.54 6.91
C TYR A 497 15.35 1.24 6.64
N ILE A 498 15.53 0.60 5.48
CA ILE A 498 15.01 -0.76 5.22
C ILE A 498 15.63 -1.74 6.24
N LYS A 499 16.95 -1.68 6.44
CA LYS A 499 17.65 -2.51 7.44
C LYS A 499 17.15 -2.23 8.87
N LYS A 500 16.95 -0.96 9.24
CA LYS A 500 16.39 -0.58 10.54
C LYS A 500 14.97 -1.10 10.74
N ILE A 501 14.11 -1.00 9.73
CA ILE A 501 12.74 -1.52 9.78
C ILE A 501 12.75 -3.04 9.96
N GLY A 502 13.54 -3.77 9.16
CA GLY A 502 13.61 -5.23 9.27
C GLY A 502 14.18 -5.70 10.61
N ASN A 503 15.23 -5.03 11.12
CA ASN A 503 15.78 -5.31 12.45
C ASN A 503 14.78 -5.04 13.58
N PHE A 504 13.99 -3.97 13.46
CA PHE A 504 12.96 -3.64 14.44
C PHE A 504 11.82 -4.66 14.44
N ILE A 505 11.36 -5.08 13.25
CA ILE A 505 10.28 -6.08 13.10
C ILE A 505 10.74 -7.46 13.56
N GLY A 506 11.98 -7.85 13.27
CA GLY A 506 12.49 -9.16 13.66
C GLY A 506 11.85 -10.32 12.89
N GLY A 507 12.04 -11.54 13.38
CA GLY A 507 11.51 -12.75 12.76
C GLY A 507 11.93 -12.88 11.29
N LYS A 508 10.97 -13.20 10.42
CA LYS A 508 11.17 -13.38 8.98
C LYS A 508 11.78 -12.16 8.27
N ALA A 509 11.60 -10.95 8.82
CA ALA A 509 12.24 -9.77 8.27
C ALA A 509 13.78 -9.84 8.35
N ILE A 510 14.34 -10.48 9.38
CA ILE A 510 15.80 -10.71 9.51
C ILE A 510 16.28 -11.68 8.43
N ASP A 511 15.56 -12.77 8.21
CA ASP A 511 15.90 -13.76 7.18
C ASP A 511 15.91 -13.11 5.80
N THR A 512 14.92 -12.26 5.52
CA THR A 512 14.86 -11.48 4.27
C THR A 512 15.99 -10.45 4.16
N LEU A 513 16.43 -9.83 5.26
CA LEU A 513 17.58 -8.92 5.26
C LEU A 513 18.92 -9.63 5.03
N ASN A 514 19.05 -10.89 5.45
CA ASN A 514 20.27 -11.69 5.28
C ASN A 514 20.40 -12.27 3.86
N ASP A 515 19.33 -12.24 3.06
CA ASP A 515 19.35 -12.59 1.65
C ASP A 515 19.68 -11.34 0.81
N ASP A 516 20.94 -11.22 0.37
CA ASP A 516 21.43 -10.09 -0.43
C ASP A 516 20.61 -9.85 -1.71
N LYS A 517 20.06 -10.91 -2.31
CA LYS A 517 19.25 -10.80 -3.54
C LYS A 517 17.90 -10.19 -3.20
N LYS A 518 17.23 -10.67 -2.15
CA LYS A 518 15.97 -10.10 -1.67
C LYS A 518 16.18 -8.65 -1.22
N LEU A 519 17.22 -8.36 -0.43
CA LEU A 519 17.50 -7.00 0.04
C LEU A 519 17.67 -6.01 -1.13
N LYS A 520 18.48 -6.35 -2.14
CA LYS A 520 18.64 -5.52 -3.34
C LYS A 520 17.31 -5.31 -4.07
N GLN A 521 16.51 -6.36 -4.19
CA GLN A 521 15.18 -6.28 -4.80
C GLN A 521 14.24 -5.34 -4.04
N ILE A 522 14.24 -5.39 -2.70
CA ILE A 522 13.44 -4.51 -1.83
C ILE A 522 13.87 -3.05 -2.01
N ILE A 523 15.18 -2.79 -2.02
CA ILE A 523 15.72 -1.44 -2.21
C ILE A 523 15.24 -0.88 -3.56
N GLU A 524 15.39 -1.62 -4.65
CA GLU A 524 14.97 -1.18 -5.97
C GLU A 524 13.45 -0.96 -6.04
N ASN A 525 12.65 -1.93 -5.59
CA ASN A 525 11.18 -1.83 -5.58
C ASN A 525 10.66 -0.67 -4.72
N SER A 526 11.43 -0.24 -3.72
CA SER A 526 11.06 0.84 -2.80
C SER A 526 11.51 2.22 -3.28
N LYS A 527 12.19 2.33 -4.43
CA LYS A 527 12.46 3.62 -5.07
C LYS A 527 11.19 4.18 -5.72
N ILE A 528 11.02 5.50 -5.63
CA ILE A 528 9.81 6.19 -6.11
C ILE A 528 9.45 5.86 -7.57
N HIS A 529 10.43 5.80 -8.47
CA HIS A 529 10.16 5.52 -9.88
C HIS A 529 9.56 4.11 -10.08
N ASN A 530 9.96 3.13 -9.26
CA ASN A 530 9.44 1.76 -9.36
C ASN A 530 8.04 1.69 -8.78
N MET A 531 7.80 2.33 -7.63
CA MET A 531 6.45 2.46 -7.06
C MET A 531 5.47 3.15 -8.03
N GLN A 532 5.93 4.17 -8.76
CA GLN A 532 5.14 4.88 -9.79
C GLN A 532 4.80 4.04 -11.02
N LYS A 533 5.66 3.07 -11.39
CA LYS A 533 5.43 2.18 -12.54
C LYS A 533 4.30 1.16 -12.31
N GLY A 534 3.66 1.19 -11.13
CA GLY A 534 2.57 0.29 -10.80
C GLY A 534 3.07 -1.10 -10.43
N VAL A 535 3.85 -1.18 -9.34
CA VAL A 535 4.12 -2.45 -8.66
C VAL A 535 2.74 -3.11 -8.43
N PRO A 536 2.45 -4.31 -8.99
CA PRO A 536 1.13 -4.96 -8.95
C PRO A 536 0.45 -4.94 -7.57
N GLN A 537 1.27 -4.91 -6.52
CA GLN A 537 0.92 -4.99 -5.13
C GLN A 537 0.47 -3.65 -4.52
N ILE A 538 0.66 -2.51 -5.20
CA ILE A 538 0.11 -1.20 -4.79
C ILE A 538 -1.01 -0.77 -5.75
N VAL A 539 -1.46 -1.71 -6.62
CA VAL A 539 -2.28 -1.39 -7.78
C VAL A 539 -3.56 -0.71 -7.38
N ILE A 540 -4.28 -1.11 -6.32
CA ILE A 540 -5.54 -0.45 -5.95
C ILE A 540 -5.37 1.05 -5.72
N GLU A 541 -4.35 1.49 -4.98
CA GLU A 541 -4.10 2.92 -4.78
C GLU A 541 -3.82 3.64 -6.12
N THR A 542 -3.21 2.95 -7.09
CA THR A 542 -2.93 3.47 -8.45
C THR A 542 -4.02 3.25 -9.50
N THR A 543 -4.91 2.25 -9.38
CA THR A 543 -6.07 2.04 -10.25
C THR A 543 -7.23 2.89 -9.79
N MET A 544 -7.34 3.17 -8.48
CA MET A 544 -8.22 4.23 -7.98
C MET A 544 -7.73 5.60 -8.43
N ASN A 545 -6.41 5.82 -8.49
CA ASN A 545 -5.86 7.00 -9.17
C ASN A 545 -4.41 6.81 -9.66
N PRO A 546 -4.14 6.84 -10.99
CA PRO A 546 -2.78 6.66 -11.52
C PRO A 546 -1.78 7.74 -11.06
N LYS A 547 -2.25 8.86 -10.51
CA LYS A 547 -1.48 9.97 -9.93
C LYS A 547 -1.25 9.83 -8.42
N PHE A 548 -1.53 8.68 -7.81
CA PHE A 548 -1.35 8.47 -6.36
C PHE A 548 0.10 8.74 -5.91
N PHE A 549 1.07 8.15 -6.61
CA PHE A 549 2.50 8.40 -6.39
C PHE A 549 2.94 9.63 -7.19
N ARG A 550 2.81 10.81 -6.58
CA ARG A 550 3.04 12.09 -7.25
C ARG A 550 4.51 12.38 -7.59
N LYS A 551 5.35 12.62 -6.58
CA LYS A 551 6.78 12.94 -6.74
C LYS A 551 7.71 12.21 -5.78
N GLY A 552 7.20 11.75 -4.63
CA GLY A 552 8.00 11.06 -3.61
C GLY A 552 9.24 11.82 -3.09
N CYS A 553 9.28 13.16 -3.25
CA CYS A 553 10.42 13.99 -2.88
C CYS A 553 10.10 14.91 -1.68
N SER A 554 11.13 15.55 -1.15
CA SER A 554 11.00 16.65 -0.17
C SER A 554 11.12 18.02 -0.87
N ARG A 555 10.68 19.07 -0.19
CA ARG A 555 10.80 20.50 -0.59
C ARG A 555 9.93 20.94 -1.77
N ASP A 556 8.94 20.16 -2.16
CA ASP A 556 8.05 20.54 -3.26
C ASP A 556 7.08 21.66 -2.86
N TRP A 557 6.90 21.88 -1.55
CA TRP A 557 6.16 23.02 -1.00
C TRP A 557 6.61 24.39 -1.50
N LYS A 558 7.88 24.53 -1.92
CA LYS A 558 8.41 25.79 -2.46
C LYS A 558 7.67 26.25 -3.72
N ASN A 559 7.01 25.34 -4.44
CA ASN A 559 6.25 25.62 -5.65
C ASN A 559 4.80 26.05 -5.37
N TYR A 560 4.34 26.01 -4.12
CA TYR A 560 2.94 26.23 -3.73
C TYR A 560 2.77 27.33 -2.69
N PHE A 561 3.72 27.44 -1.76
CA PHE A 561 3.58 28.30 -0.60
C PHE A 561 3.90 29.75 -0.93
N THR A 562 3.05 30.66 -0.48
CA THR A 562 3.45 32.06 -0.32
C THR A 562 4.48 32.20 0.81
N LYS A 563 5.19 33.33 0.83
CA LYS A 563 6.13 33.64 1.93
C LYS A 563 5.41 33.65 3.29
N GLU A 564 4.22 34.24 3.34
CA GLU A 564 3.37 34.30 4.54
C GLU A 564 2.97 32.91 5.04
N GLN A 565 2.44 32.05 4.16
CA GLN A 565 2.09 30.66 4.50
C GLN A 565 3.31 29.88 5.02
N SER A 566 4.47 30.09 4.39
CA SER A 566 5.73 29.49 4.82
C SER A 566 6.20 30.00 6.18
N ASP A 567 5.87 31.24 6.53
CA ASP A 567 6.21 31.90 7.80
C ASP A 567 5.26 31.50 8.94
N ILE A 568 3.97 31.24 8.67
CA ILE A 568 3.00 30.67 9.63
C ILE A 568 3.55 29.36 10.22
N LEU A 569 4.20 28.54 9.40
CA LEU A 569 4.79 27.26 9.79
C LEU A 569 6.19 27.36 10.44
N LYS A 570 6.70 28.57 10.68
CA LYS A 570 7.90 28.80 11.51
C LYS A 570 7.48 28.90 12.99
N ILE A 571 8.42 28.73 13.92
CA ILE A 571 8.18 28.83 15.39
C ILE A 571 7.34 30.08 15.74
N GLY A 572 7.72 31.24 15.21
CA GLY A 572 7.03 32.51 15.49
C GLY A 572 5.59 32.53 14.99
N GLY A 573 5.31 31.92 13.83
CA GLY A 573 3.97 31.81 13.27
C GLY A 573 3.08 30.84 14.04
N LEU A 574 3.59 29.66 14.40
CA LEU A 574 2.84 28.67 15.21
C LEU A 574 2.52 29.16 16.63
N LYS A 575 3.35 30.05 17.18
CA LYS A 575 3.11 30.69 18.49
C LYS A 575 1.93 31.69 18.46
N ASN A 576 1.72 32.37 17.33
CA ASN A 576 0.70 33.41 17.19
C ASN A 576 -0.68 32.89 16.76
N TYR A 577 -0.76 31.64 16.28
CA TYR A 577 -2.01 31.03 15.84
C TYR A 577 -2.86 30.58 17.04
N HIS A 578 -3.93 31.34 17.33
CA HIS A 578 -4.72 31.34 18.58
C HIS A 578 -5.46 30.04 18.98
N GLY A 579 -5.24 28.91 18.31
CA GLY A 579 -5.98 27.67 18.58
C GLY A 579 -5.16 26.47 19.06
N ILE A 580 -3.82 26.52 18.99
CA ILE A 580 -3.04 25.26 18.95
C ILE A 580 -2.65 24.76 20.35
N ILE A 581 -2.12 25.61 21.26
CA ILE A 581 -1.57 25.13 22.54
C ILE A 581 -1.57 26.26 23.61
N LYS A 582 -2.16 26.02 24.79
CA LYS A 582 -2.01 26.90 25.97
C LYS A 582 -0.52 27.07 26.33
N ILE A 583 -0.09 28.32 26.49
CA ILE A 583 1.28 28.85 26.45
C ILE A 583 2.33 28.11 27.32
N GLY A 584 1.93 27.51 28.45
CA GLY A 584 2.88 27.04 29.49
C GLY A 584 3.80 25.87 29.13
N LYS A 585 3.41 24.96 28.22
CA LYS A 585 4.23 23.77 27.83
C LYS A 585 4.63 23.75 26.35
N VAL A 586 4.47 24.88 25.66
CA VAL A 586 4.73 25.05 24.22
C VAL A 586 6.21 24.92 23.88
N ASN A 587 7.10 25.45 24.71
CA ASN A 587 8.52 25.56 24.36
C ASN A 587 9.18 24.18 24.20
N GLN A 588 8.99 23.23 25.13
CA GLN A 588 9.63 21.92 25.05
C GLN A 588 9.13 21.06 23.87
N PHE A 589 7.83 21.13 23.56
CA PHE A 589 7.23 20.42 22.43
C PHE A 589 7.68 21.01 21.10
N LEU A 590 7.56 22.34 20.93
CA LEU A 590 8.03 23.01 19.72
C LEU A 590 9.54 22.85 19.55
N GLU A 591 10.34 22.90 20.62
CA GLU A 591 11.78 22.64 20.55
C GLU A 591 12.11 21.22 20.10
N LYS A 592 11.42 20.18 20.61
CA LYS A 592 11.60 18.79 20.14
C LYS A 592 11.14 18.61 18.69
N LEU A 593 9.98 19.14 18.33
CA LEU A 593 9.46 19.14 16.96
C LEU A 593 10.40 19.87 15.98
N MET A 594 10.98 20.98 16.43
CA MET A 594 11.97 21.76 15.68
C MET A 594 13.33 21.05 15.60
N ALA A 595 13.73 20.36 16.66
CA ALA A 595 14.92 19.52 16.68
C ALA A 595 14.81 18.37 15.68
N LEU A 596 13.59 17.93 15.35
CA LEU A 596 13.32 16.88 14.37
C LEU A 596 13.35 17.39 12.92
N PHE A 597 12.63 18.47 12.60
CA PHE A 597 12.50 18.93 11.21
C PHE A 597 13.47 20.03 10.80
N PHE A 598 13.76 20.96 11.70
CA PHE A 598 14.32 22.26 11.35
C PHE A 598 15.79 22.42 11.77
N THR A 599 16.33 21.55 12.62
CA THR A 599 17.79 21.51 12.88
C THR A 599 18.58 21.18 11.63
N ALA A 600 18.14 20.31 10.72
CA ALA A 600 18.93 20.04 9.50
C ALA A 600 18.96 21.25 8.54
N GLU A 601 17.83 21.95 8.35
CA GLU A 601 17.79 23.17 7.52
C GLU A 601 18.51 24.34 8.18
N ARG A 602 18.29 24.55 9.49
CA ARG A 602 18.97 25.61 10.22
C ARG A 602 20.45 25.29 10.37
N ILE A 603 20.85 24.06 10.66
CA ILE A 603 22.27 23.65 10.70
C ILE A 603 22.87 23.72 9.32
N ASN A 604 22.25 23.30 8.22
CA ASN A 604 22.88 23.42 6.89
C ASN A 604 22.88 24.85 6.36
N SER A 605 21.82 25.62 6.58
CA SER A 605 21.78 27.05 6.21
C SER A 605 22.72 27.87 7.06
N ILE A 606 22.73 27.66 8.38
CA ILE A 606 23.72 28.23 9.29
C ILE A 606 25.09 27.69 8.93
N ARG A 607 25.30 26.42 8.58
CA ARG A 607 26.61 25.86 8.21
C ARG A 607 27.10 26.44 6.90
N SER A 608 26.25 26.63 5.89
CA SER A 608 26.62 27.31 4.65
C SER A 608 26.84 28.80 4.90
N ALA A 609 25.96 29.48 5.64
CA ALA A 609 26.10 30.90 5.96
C ALA A 609 27.30 31.18 6.89
N ILE A 610 27.56 30.32 7.88
CA ILE A 610 28.73 30.33 8.75
C ILE A 610 29.96 29.91 7.95
N THR A 611 29.91 28.93 7.04
CA THR A 611 31.08 28.60 6.20
C THR A 611 31.42 29.77 5.28
N ILE A 612 30.43 30.35 4.60
CA ILE A 612 30.58 31.52 3.73
C ILE A 612 31.06 32.73 4.54
N LYS A 613 30.43 33.03 5.69
CA LYS A 613 30.82 34.15 6.55
C LYS A 613 32.16 33.93 7.25
N LEU A 614 32.46 32.74 7.78
CA LEU A 614 33.79 32.44 8.34
C LEU A 614 34.84 32.52 7.23
N HIS A 615 34.55 32.04 6.03
CA HIS A 615 35.47 32.20 4.91
C HIS A 615 35.67 33.68 4.56
N GLN A 616 34.59 34.47 4.44
CA GLN A 616 34.67 35.90 4.12
C GLN A 616 35.28 36.77 5.23
N TYR A 617 35.03 36.49 6.51
CA TYR A 617 35.45 37.33 7.63
C TYR A 617 36.70 36.85 8.35
N LEU A 618 37.06 35.56 8.25
CA LEU A 618 38.26 35.02 8.89
C LEU A 618 39.29 34.56 7.88
N VAL A 619 38.88 33.83 6.83
CA VAL A 619 39.84 33.26 5.88
C VAL A 619 40.29 34.30 4.86
N SER A 620 39.36 35.06 4.28
CA SER A 620 39.65 36.07 3.26
C SER A 620 40.57 37.17 3.79
N PRO A 621 40.32 37.79 4.96
CA PRO A 621 41.20 38.85 5.47
C PRO A 621 42.54 38.30 5.95
N VAL A 622 42.61 37.04 6.39
CA VAL A 622 43.87 36.38 6.74
C VAL A 622 44.68 36.06 5.48
N ILE A 623 44.04 35.62 4.40
CA ILE A 623 44.67 35.43 3.09
C ILE A 623 45.16 36.78 2.55
N GLU A 624 44.35 37.83 2.65
CA GLU A 624 44.68 39.19 2.21
C GLU A 624 45.84 39.79 3.03
N PHE A 625 45.83 39.58 4.36
CA PHE A 625 46.89 40.00 5.27
C PHE A 625 48.20 39.21 5.07
N MET A 626 48.12 37.93 4.72
CA MET A 626 49.29 37.06 4.57
C MET A 626 49.86 37.01 3.14
N GLY A 627 49.08 37.43 2.14
CA GLY A 627 49.36 37.28 0.72
C GLY A 627 48.85 35.93 0.18
N SER A 628 48.09 35.95 -0.91
CA SER A 628 47.49 34.77 -1.58
C SER A 628 48.49 33.64 -1.83
N ASP A 629 49.73 33.99 -2.13
CA ASP A 629 50.77 33.08 -2.58
C ASP A 629 51.35 32.23 -1.44
N LYS A 630 51.02 32.56 -0.17
CA LYS A 630 51.52 31.89 1.04
C LYS A 630 50.52 30.92 1.69
N VAL A 631 49.30 30.79 1.17
CA VAL A 631 48.24 29.99 1.78
C VAL A 631 47.86 28.82 0.87
N ASN A 632 48.55 27.68 1.01
CA ASN A 632 48.04 26.41 0.48
C ASN A 632 46.88 25.94 1.37
N LEU A 633 45.64 26.21 0.95
CA LEU A 633 44.44 25.65 1.57
C LEU A 633 44.39 24.14 1.26
N LEU A 634 44.22 23.29 2.28
CA LEU A 634 43.88 21.88 2.06
C LEU A 634 42.57 21.79 1.25
N PRO A 635 42.49 20.92 0.22
CA PRO A 635 41.45 20.98 -0.81
C PRO A 635 40.02 20.65 -0.34
N SER A 636 39.81 20.23 0.91
CA SER A 636 38.49 20.36 1.54
C SER A 636 38.60 20.26 3.06
N PRO A 637 37.88 21.07 3.84
CA PRO A 637 37.76 20.86 5.27
C PRO A 637 37.08 19.51 5.55
N LYS A 638 37.80 18.57 6.18
CA LYS A 638 37.22 17.31 6.67
C LYS A 638 36.33 17.62 7.88
N ILE A 639 35.02 17.50 7.71
CA ILE A 639 34.03 17.73 8.78
C ILE A 639 33.77 16.40 9.49
N TYR A 640 34.30 16.23 10.70
CA TYR A 640 33.99 15.08 11.54
C TYR A 640 32.63 15.26 12.22
N LYS A 641 31.70 14.33 11.98
CA LYS A 641 30.44 14.25 12.75
C LYS A 641 30.78 13.81 14.18
N THR A 642 30.65 14.71 15.14
CA THR A 642 30.30 14.29 16.51
C THR A 642 28.91 14.79 16.86
N HIS A 643 28.26 14.11 17.80
CA HIS A 643 26.82 14.12 17.97
C HIS A 643 26.15 15.47 18.25
N LEU A 644 26.87 16.60 18.36
CA LEU A 644 26.27 17.94 18.35
C LEU A 644 27.26 19.12 18.13
N ASP A 645 28.47 18.89 17.60
CA ASP A 645 29.49 19.93 17.43
C ASP A 645 30.04 19.95 16.00
N LEU A 646 30.03 21.12 15.35
CA LEU A 646 30.78 21.37 14.11
C LEU A 646 32.16 21.90 14.50
N THR A 647 33.22 21.19 14.11
CA THR A 647 34.62 21.63 14.26
C THR A 647 35.20 21.96 12.88
N TYR A 648 35.57 23.22 12.64
CA TYR A 648 36.30 23.65 11.44
C TYR A 648 37.78 23.80 11.76
N CYS A 649 38.64 23.18 10.94
CA CYS A 649 40.09 23.35 11.02
C CYS A 649 40.73 23.58 9.65
N SER A 650 41.58 24.59 9.58
CA SER A 650 42.48 24.86 8.48
C SER A 650 43.91 24.89 9.02
N MET A 651 44.82 24.23 8.33
CA MET A 651 46.26 24.32 8.55
C MET A 651 46.88 24.94 7.31
N SER A 652 47.83 25.85 7.49
CA SER A 652 48.68 26.30 6.40
C SER A 652 50.10 25.79 6.62
N ASN A 653 50.76 25.30 5.57
CA ASN A 653 52.15 24.84 5.67
C ASN A 653 53.13 25.99 5.96
N VAL A 654 52.73 27.23 5.71
CA VAL A 654 53.60 28.41 5.85
C VAL A 654 53.39 29.11 7.20
N ALA A 655 52.16 29.09 7.72
CA ALA A 655 51.79 29.77 8.95
C ALA A 655 51.29 28.78 10.00
N LYS A 656 52.03 28.81 11.10
CA LYS A 656 51.99 28.01 12.32
C LYS A 656 50.71 28.20 13.16
N TYR A 657 49.54 28.03 12.54
CA TYR A 657 48.24 28.26 13.17
C TYR A 657 47.27 27.12 12.85
N ILE A 658 46.57 26.64 13.88
CA ILE A 658 45.38 25.81 13.74
C ILE A 658 44.20 26.62 14.28
N ILE A 659 43.24 26.92 13.42
CA ILE A 659 42.00 27.57 13.84
C ILE A 659 41.00 26.46 14.15
N VAL A 660 40.44 26.41 15.36
CA VAL A 660 39.40 25.43 15.74
C VAL A 660 38.13 26.19 16.10
N VAL A 661 37.13 26.14 15.23
CA VAL A 661 35.82 26.77 15.51
C VAL A 661 34.88 25.71 16.06
N ARG A 662 34.33 25.87 17.28
CA ARG A 662 33.29 25.01 17.84
C ARG A 662 31.98 25.77 17.96
N VAL A 663 30.93 25.25 17.35
CA VAL A 663 29.56 25.79 17.45
C VAL A 663 28.76 24.91 18.40
N THR A 664 28.43 25.42 19.59
CA THR A 664 27.49 24.76 20.52
C THR A 664 26.08 25.36 20.36
N LYS A 665 25.06 24.72 20.98
CA LYS A 665 23.64 25.13 20.85
C LYS A 665 23.39 26.62 21.09
N ASN A 666 24.16 27.26 21.99
CA ASN A 666 23.91 28.64 22.42
C ASN A 666 25.12 29.58 22.28
N VAL A 667 26.32 29.06 21.99
CA VAL A 667 27.57 29.86 21.98
C VAL A 667 28.45 29.45 20.81
N LEU A 668 28.87 30.44 20.01
CA LEU A 668 29.98 30.32 19.06
C LEU A 668 31.28 30.53 19.82
N VAL A 669 32.09 29.47 19.98
CA VAL A 669 33.42 29.57 20.59
C VAL A 669 34.46 29.36 19.49
N ILE A 670 35.17 30.43 19.16
CA ILE A 670 36.30 30.40 18.22
C ILE A 670 37.57 30.24 19.05
N TYR A 671 38.23 29.09 18.95
CA TYR A 671 39.54 28.90 19.52
C TYR A 671 40.60 29.16 18.46
N TYR A 672 41.49 30.12 18.74
CA TYR A 672 42.73 30.28 17.98
C TYR A 672 43.82 29.47 18.68
N TYR A 673 44.26 28.37 18.08
CA TYR A 673 45.45 27.68 18.53
C TYR A 673 46.66 28.19 17.76
N TYR A 674 47.46 29.00 18.45
CA TYR A 674 48.83 29.27 18.02
C TYR A 674 49.69 28.08 18.41
N MET A 675 50.06 27.25 17.43
CA MET A 675 51.04 26.20 17.63
C MET A 675 52.30 26.60 16.89
N LYS A 676 53.31 27.09 17.61
CA LYS A 676 54.65 27.27 17.05
C LYS A 676 55.25 25.89 16.80
N LEU A 677 54.95 25.33 15.64
CA LEU A 677 55.49 24.04 15.20
C LEU A 677 56.98 24.19 14.88
N ASP A 678 57.75 23.16 15.20
CA ASP A 678 59.13 23.04 14.74
C ASP A 678 59.12 23.07 13.20
N PRO A 679 59.84 24.02 12.54
CA PRO A 679 59.91 24.07 11.08
C PRO A 679 60.34 22.75 10.43
N SER A 680 61.07 21.87 11.13
CA SER A 680 61.54 20.60 10.57
C SER A 680 60.48 19.48 10.59
N TYR A 681 59.37 19.65 11.29
CA TYR A 681 58.35 18.61 11.42
C TYR A 681 57.39 18.61 10.23
N LYS A 682 57.43 17.55 9.41
CA LYS A 682 56.44 17.31 8.36
C LYS A 682 55.27 16.52 8.94
N PHE A 683 54.08 17.10 8.91
CA PHE A 683 52.86 16.40 9.31
C PHE A 683 52.49 15.34 8.28
N GLU A 684 52.28 14.12 8.73
CA GLU A 684 51.57 13.09 7.95
C GLU A 684 50.07 13.14 8.26
N ASP A 685 49.23 12.64 7.36
CA ASP A 685 47.76 12.64 7.52
C ASP A 685 47.31 11.96 8.83
N ASP A 686 48.09 11.01 9.34
CA ASP A 686 47.82 10.30 10.59
C ASP A 686 48.05 11.16 11.85
N ASP A 687 49.05 12.04 11.86
CA ASP A 687 49.33 12.96 12.97
C ASP A 687 48.16 13.92 13.20
N ILE A 688 47.59 14.39 12.09
CA ILE A 688 46.42 15.26 12.04
C ILE A 688 45.23 14.51 12.67
N ASN A 689 45.01 13.25 12.30
CA ASN A 689 43.92 12.44 12.84
C ASN A 689 44.06 12.15 14.34
N VAL A 690 45.28 11.91 14.84
CA VAL A 690 45.54 11.72 16.28
C VAL A 690 45.26 13.01 17.05
N PHE A 691 45.76 14.15 16.57
CA PHE A 691 45.47 15.47 17.17
C PHE A 691 43.96 15.72 17.24
N PHE A 692 43.23 15.44 16.16
CA PHE A 692 41.76 15.57 16.13
C PHE A 692 41.05 14.65 17.11
N LYS A 693 41.45 13.38 17.23
CA LYS A 693 40.85 12.44 18.18
C LYS A 693 41.03 12.92 19.62
N ILE A 694 42.20 13.43 19.99
CA ILE A 694 42.48 13.93 21.35
C ILE A 694 41.59 15.15 21.65
N PHE A 695 41.48 16.07 20.70
CA PHE A 695 40.79 17.34 20.90
C PHE A 695 39.26 17.17 20.96
N VAL A 696 38.69 16.31 20.10
CA VAL A 696 37.24 16.11 19.99
C VAL A 696 36.69 15.22 21.11
N THR A 697 37.47 14.28 21.66
CA THR A 697 36.98 13.32 22.67
C THR A 697 36.89 13.87 24.09
N ARG A 698 37.60 14.95 24.45
CA ARG A 698 37.43 15.57 25.77
C ARG A 698 36.28 16.59 25.75
N LYS A 699 35.17 16.17 26.33
CA LYS A 699 34.02 16.99 26.75
C LYS A 699 34.47 17.93 27.88
N ILE A 700 35.22 18.99 27.56
CA ILE A 700 35.56 20.01 28.56
C ILE A 700 34.29 20.83 28.79
N GLU A 701 33.66 20.62 29.93
CA GLU A 701 32.54 21.42 30.44
C GLU A 701 33.11 22.77 30.88
N PHE A 702 32.84 23.82 30.10
CA PHE A 702 33.21 25.18 30.45
C PHE A 702 31.95 25.87 30.96
N ASP A 703 31.73 25.76 32.27
CA ASP A 703 30.71 26.55 32.95
C ASP A 703 31.11 28.03 32.96
N ASP A 704 30.15 28.87 32.56
CA ASP A 704 30.08 30.32 32.75
C ASP A 704 31.35 31.15 32.50
N ILE A 705 31.75 31.36 31.24
CA ILE A 705 32.81 32.32 30.92
C ILE A 705 32.41 33.25 29.78
N ARG A 706 32.09 34.50 30.15
CA ARG A 706 32.10 35.66 29.26
C ARG A 706 33.56 35.88 28.82
N TYR A 707 33.83 35.69 27.53
CA TYR A 707 35.08 35.96 26.81
C TYR A 707 36.37 35.94 27.65
N LYS A 708 37.07 34.80 27.69
CA LYS A 708 38.52 34.77 27.95
C LYS A 708 39.23 34.02 26.82
N ILE A 709 40.20 34.68 26.19
CA ILE A 709 41.12 34.08 25.23
C ILE A 709 42.11 33.24 26.05
N TYR A 710 42.02 31.92 25.95
CA TYR A 710 42.97 31.03 26.62
C TYR A 710 44.23 30.86 25.78
N LYS A 711 45.38 31.29 26.31
CA LYS A 711 46.70 30.93 25.78
C LYS A 711 47.17 29.66 26.47
N PHE A 712 47.25 28.56 25.73
CA PHE A 712 47.74 27.27 26.21
C PHE A 712 49.22 27.06 25.86
N THR A 713 49.96 26.40 26.76
CA THR A 713 51.32 25.92 26.52
C THR A 713 51.28 24.50 25.99
N PHE A 714 52.00 24.23 24.91
CA PHE A 714 52.10 22.90 24.30
C PHE A 714 53.46 22.28 24.55
N PHE A 715 53.46 20.98 24.84
CA PHE A 715 54.64 20.15 24.97
C PHE A 715 54.65 19.16 23.80
N VAL A 716 55.82 18.96 23.19
CA VAL A 716 56.11 17.82 22.31
C VAL A 716 57.43 17.22 22.81
N GLY A 717 57.38 16.01 23.38
CA GLY A 717 58.53 15.41 24.07
C GLY A 717 58.93 16.17 25.35
N GLU A 718 60.22 16.21 25.65
CA GLU A 718 60.77 16.86 26.87
C GLU A 718 61.09 18.36 26.72
N LYS A 719 60.84 18.98 25.55
CA LYS A 719 61.16 20.41 25.33
C LYS A 719 59.95 21.33 25.52
N VAL A 720 60.11 22.33 26.39
CA VAL A 720 59.18 23.45 26.59
C VAL A 720 59.43 24.50 25.50
N ILE A 721 58.44 24.77 24.66
CA ILE A 721 58.60 25.70 23.53
C ILE A 721 58.25 27.16 23.91
N TYR A 722 57.47 27.40 24.97
CA TYR A 722 57.11 28.76 25.38
C TYR A 722 56.56 28.85 26.82
N ARG A 723 56.88 29.94 27.53
CA ARG A 723 56.41 30.26 28.90
C ARG A 723 55.72 31.63 28.86
N VAL A 724 54.51 31.75 29.38
CA VAL A 724 53.82 33.05 29.53
C VAL A 724 53.91 33.48 30.99
N ASN A 725 54.35 34.71 31.20
CA ASN A 725 54.53 35.36 32.50
C ASN A 725 53.19 35.77 33.15
N ASN A 726 53.23 35.74 34.49
CA ASN A 726 52.21 35.97 35.51
C ASN A 726 51.16 37.05 35.19
N ASP A 727 49.88 36.72 35.39
CA ASP A 727 49.11 37.20 36.54
C ASP A 727 47.77 36.43 36.64
N ASP A 728 47.23 36.35 37.85
CA ASP A 728 46.03 35.64 38.31
C ASP A 728 46.14 34.14 38.67
N ASN A 729 46.04 33.88 39.97
CA ASN A 729 46.01 32.57 40.66
C ASN A 729 45.07 31.53 40.04
N PHE A 730 44.01 31.93 39.34
CA PHE A 730 43.08 31.03 38.67
C PHE A 730 43.73 30.26 37.50
N ASN A 731 44.68 30.89 36.81
CA ASN A 731 45.40 30.26 35.70
C ASN A 731 46.28 29.11 36.18
N LYS A 732 46.82 29.16 37.40
CA LYS A 732 47.74 28.14 37.94
C LYS A 732 47.03 26.80 38.20
N ILE A 733 45.86 26.81 38.85
CA ILE A 733 45.12 25.57 39.18
C ILE A 733 44.66 24.86 37.90
N PHE A 734 44.10 25.61 36.95
CA PHE A 734 43.66 25.05 35.67
C PHE A 734 44.84 24.51 34.84
N TYR A 735 45.98 25.22 34.86
CA TYR A 735 47.20 24.79 34.19
C TYR A 735 47.80 23.53 34.79
N GLU A 736 47.95 23.45 36.13
CA GLU A 736 48.48 22.27 36.81
C GLU A 736 47.60 21.03 36.61
N SER A 737 46.27 21.19 36.68
CA SER A 737 45.29 20.15 36.37
C SER A 737 45.40 19.64 34.92
N THR A 738 45.53 20.57 33.98
CA THR A 738 45.62 20.25 32.54
C THR A 738 46.94 19.56 32.22
N ILE A 739 48.08 20.05 32.75
CA ILE A 739 49.39 19.42 32.56
C ILE A 739 49.43 18.03 33.20
N ALA A 740 48.98 17.86 34.44
CA ALA A 740 48.97 16.55 35.10
C ALA A 740 48.13 15.54 34.29
N SER A 741 46.99 15.98 33.76
CA SER A 741 46.12 15.16 32.92
C SER A 741 46.70 14.85 31.53
N MET A 742 47.40 15.81 30.91
CA MET A 742 48.09 15.61 29.64
C MET A 742 49.27 14.66 29.83
N LYS A 743 50.07 14.81 30.90
CA LYS A 743 51.11 13.84 31.28
C LYS A 743 50.53 12.44 31.40
N LYS A 744 49.45 12.26 32.16
CA LYS A 744 48.78 10.96 32.33
C LYS A 744 48.27 10.38 31.01
N TYR A 745 47.80 11.21 30.09
CA TYR A 745 47.30 10.78 28.79
C TYR A 745 48.44 10.42 27.83
N VAL A 746 49.49 11.25 27.79
CA VAL A 746 50.72 11.01 27.02
C VAL A 746 51.45 9.76 27.54
N GLU A 747 51.57 9.57 28.85
CA GLU A 747 52.09 8.35 29.48
C GLU A 747 51.27 7.11 29.06
N ARG A 748 49.93 7.22 29.04
CA ARG A 748 49.04 6.13 28.59
C ARG A 748 49.15 5.84 27.09
N PHE A 749 49.39 6.84 26.26
CA PHE A 749 49.38 6.71 24.79
C PHE A 749 50.76 6.36 24.22
N ILE A 750 51.82 7.02 24.70
CA ILE A 750 53.21 6.75 24.29
C ILE A 750 53.65 5.38 24.80
N GLY A 751 53.20 4.96 25.98
CA GLY A 751 53.45 3.60 26.49
C GLY A 751 52.95 2.48 25.59
N ARG A 752 52.13 2.77 24.56
CA ARG A 752 51.66 1.78 23.58
C ARG A 752 52.35 1.83 22.23
N ARG A 753 53.10 2.88 21.85
CA ARG A 753 53.60 2.98 20.47
C ARG A 753 55.02 3.49 20.23
N SER A 754 55.83 3.81 21.22
CA SER A 754 57.28 3.94 20.97
C SER A 754 58.12 3.69 22.21
N LYS A 755 58.94 2.63 22.14
CA LYS A 755 60.32 2.70 22.63
C LYS A 755 61.02 3.89 21.98
#